data_AF-A0AAC9FSR7-F1
#
_entry.id   AF-A0AAC9FSR7-F1
#
_cell.length_a   1.000
_cell.length_b   1.000
_cell.length_c   1.000
_cell.angle_alpha   90.00
_cell.angle_beta   90.00
_cell.angle_gamma   90.00
#
_symmetry.space_group_name_H-M   'P 1'
#
loop_
_entity.id
_entity.type
_entity.pdbx_description
1 polymer ?
#
loop_
_entity_poly.entity_id
_entity_poly.type
_entity_poly.pdbx_seq_one_letter_code
_entity_poly.pdbx_strand_id
1 'polypeptide(L)'
;MLVSARPGEPATYVTWDAALWSEEPLTLRAFSSLVGSMRLFGVAERDRLPALLAESAQNQQEVTDQLGLQVRKAVEVLVQAVDRINADRGGQLLTGVGERELYQAALTVMMRLVFVLSAEERGLLLLGDPLWNRHYAVSTLRDQLREVPDENLLAYRHDAWSRLLSTFRAIHAGVEHDQMRLPAYGGALFDPDRIPFLEGRQPGTNWQEVPAQPLPVSNRTVLHLLEALQFLQMRIPGGGVEPRRLSFRALDIEQIGHVYEGLLDHTARRAASTVLGLRGSGGDDVEVELSVLEGKAAESEQAVVNYLKERTGRTPTALRSDLRREEPPNTLALQAVCAGHDGLFNRIARFAHLLRDDSLGHPVVIHPGSIYVTKGSDRRNTSTHYTPRTLTEEVVKATLDPLLYTGVSQGAEPSLETLKTPADVLALKVCDPACGSGAFLVQACRYMAERVVEGWGKAEAESGSNGPLTVPEALSAGASHSQQLLPPEPEERLALARRLVAERCLYGVDLNPMAVEMAKLSLWLVTLHKHRPFTFLDHAIKCGDSLLGLHDPAQLERFHLVPSRTQTRVVDYQLTEVQQLLAEARRKREALERFTALDVRDAELKAQLHREAEASLAMVRVLADLIVGAALSTAGSNADRSAALLDARLEELLLQAGTALAPAVEQRLVAEGASNTLLWPLRQSATQMLGTANGSGEPRRPFHWLVEFPEVFMASGSGGFDALVGNPPFVGGQKITGLFGTDYRDHLVLYLADGRRGSADLCAYFFLRAQQALRPGGTFGLLAVNTIAEGDTRQVGLEAMLRQGVALYAARPNFEWPGAAAVAASAVHGVCGSWSGARRLNGMAVPTISAFLSAEDEWSPKPLRANTGKSFQGSIVLGMGFTMSPEDAQAHIARAPRNAEVLFPYLNGEDLNSHPRQQASRWVINFWDWPLERSVEDGSWSAADARQRELWLRDGRVPDDYPGRVAGDFPELLDIVRRLVKPERDQNNRAVYRDKWWHFAEKRPALYHAIGRGHVFTRHPDGWSSSNPEPEHVLACSLHSKYLAIAACSPQAVFSHALAVFATTDWADIGLLSSTLHEVWARKNSSSLESRLRYLPSEIFETFPRPEGEMSQLAVLGRAFSVERANWCLSNGGLTTFYNALHDPGRQENPVKAIRARLAEIDCAALAAYGWTDLNPEHGFHEVASLPANDRVRFTASETARLEILRRLSALNRQRYQEELDAARSLEAAQAERLTPRKRAGRPAAKKAAAPSMQPQLFE
;
A
#
# COMPACT_ATOMS: atom_id res chain seq x y z
N MET A 1 -9.10 11.57 -43.52
CA MET A 1 -8.35 11.32 -42.27
C MET A 1 -7.55 12.56 -41.94
N LEU A 2 -7.64 13.07 -40.71
CA LEU A 2 -6.83 14.16 -40.16
C LEU A 2 -5.90 13.56 -39.14
N VAL A 3 -4.59 13.76 -39.26
CA VAL A 3 -3.58 13.22 -38.35
C VAL A 3 -3.03 14.36 -37.48
N SER A 4 -2.99 14.13 -36.17
CA SER A 4 -2.33 14.99 -35.19
C SER A 4 -1.14 14.24 -34.61
N ALA A 5 0.06 14.73 -34.90
CA ALA A 5 1.30 14.20 -34.36
C ALA A 5 1.99 15.30 -33.56
N ARG A 6 2.18 15.08 -32.26
CA ARG A 6 2.97 15.95 -31.40
C ARG A 6 4.28 15.27 -31.04
N PRO A 7 5.38 16.01 -30.88
CA PRO A 7 6.62 15.43 -30.40
C PRO A 7 6.40 14.74 -29.03
N GLY A 8 6.75 13.46 -28.94
CA GLY A 8 6.60 12.68 -27.71
C GLY A 8 5.21 12.09 -27.46
N GLU A 9 4.23 12.28 -28.36
CA GLU A 9 2.90 11.67 -28.24
C GLU A 9 2.62 10.75 -29.45
N PRO A 10 1.82 9.67 -29.29
CA PRO A 10 1.35 8.88 -30.41
C PRO A 10 0.61 9.76 -31.43
N ALA A 11 0.86 9.52 -32.72
CA ALA A 11 0.05 10.14 -33.76
C ALA A 11 -1.41 9.71 -33.58
N THR A 12 -2.26 10.66 -33.21
CA THR A 12 -3.70 10.45 -33.15
C THR A 12 -4.30 10.86 -34.49
N TYR A 13 -5.46 10.33 -34.82
CA TYR A 13 -6.13 10.74 -36.03
C TYR A 13 -7.64 10.75 -35.85
N VAL A 14 -8.30 11.60 -36.62
CA VAL A 14 -9.75 11.61 -36.77
C VAL A 14 -10.06 11.15 -38.19
N THR A 15 -10.96 10.18 -38.32
CA THR A 15 -11.50 9.76 -39.61
C THR A 15 -12.94 10.21 -39.73
N TRP A 16 -13.35 10.52 -40.95
CA TRP A 16 -14.74 10.71 -41.33
C TRP A 16 -14.96 9.79 -42.51
N ASP A 17 -15.98 8.95 -42.44
CA ASP A 17 -16.40 8.15 -43.57
C ASP A 17 -17.36 8.99 -44.43
N ALA A 18 -16.92 9.33 -45.63
CA ALA A 18 -17.72 10.11 -46.55
C ALA A 18 -18.97 9.36 -47.04
N ALA A 19 -18.96 8.01 -47.00
CA ALA A 19 -20.12 7.20 -47.35
C ALA A 19 -21.30 7.42 -46.40
N LEU A 20 -21.01 7.71 -45.12
CA LEU A 20 -22.01 7.89 -44.07
C LEU A 20 -22.59 9.32 -44.01
N TRP A 21 -22.06 10.30 -44.76
CA TRP A 21 -22.49 11.70 -44.63
C TRP A 21 -23.95 11.98 -44.99
N SER A 22 -24.55 11.12 -45.83
CA SER A 22 -25.97 11.22 -46.17
C SER A 22 -26.88 10.75 -45.01
N GLU A 23 -26.40 9.81 -44.20
CA GLU A 23 -27.08 9.24 -43.04
C GLU A 23 -26.74 10.01 -41.75
N GLU A 24 -25.55 10.63 -41.70
CA GLU A 24 -25.03 11.40 -40.57
C GLU A 24 -24.65 12.85 -40.95
N PRO A 25 -25.63 13.76 -41.15
CA PRO A 25 -25.37 15.14 -41.55
C PRO A 25 -24.53 15.93 -40.54
N LEU A 26 -24.55 15.52 -39.26
CA LEU A 26 -23.73 16.12 -38.20
C LEU A 26 -22.24 15.85 -38.42
N THR A 27 -21.89 14.64 -38.86
CA THR A 27 -20.51 14.21 -39.12
C THR A 27 -19.90 15.02 -40.28
N LEU A 28 -20.69 15.31 -41.32
CA LEU A 28 -20.31 16.22 -42.42
C LEU A 28 -20.14 17.67 -41.94
N ARG A 29 -21.08 18.19 -41.13
CA ARG A 29 -20.98 19.55 -40.57
C ARG A 29 -19.76 19.71 -39.67
N ALA A 30 -19.46 18.70 -38.85
CA ALA A 30 -18.29 18.65 -38.01
C ALA A 30 -17.00 18.67 -38.85
N PHE A 31 -16.91 17.82 -39.89
CA PHE A 31 -15.79 17.83 -40.83
C PHE A 31 -15.57 19.22 -41.45
N SER A 32 -16.62 19.81 -42.02
CA SER A 32 -16.55 21.14 -42.63
C SER A 32 -16.18 22.25 -41.63
N SER A 33 -16.73 22.19 -40.40
CA SER A 33 -16.44 23.18 -39.35
C SER A 33 -15.05 23.02 -38.75
N LEU A 34 -14.48 21.81 -38.73
CA LEU A 34 -13.16 21.55 -38.15
C LEU A 34 -12.04 21.82 -39.17
N VAL A 35 -12.25 21.46 -40.44
CA VAL A 35 -11.22 21.58 -41.49
C VAL A 35 -11.36 22.88 -42.30
N GLY A 36 -12.45 23.64 -42.11
CA GLY A 36 -12.69 24.90 -42.79
C GLY A 36 -11.70 26.02 -42.40
N SER A 37 -11.40 26.92 -43.34
CA SER A 37 -10.45 28.03 -43.16
C SER A 37 -10.78 28.95 -41.98
N MET A 38 -12.07 29.15 -41.69
CA MET A 38 -12.53 29.91 -40.52
C MET A 38 -12.06 29.29 -39.19
N ARG A 39 -11.99 27.97 -39.09
CA ARG A 39 -11.52 27.28 -37.86
C ARG A 39 -10.02 27.38 -37.65
N LEU A 40 -9.26 27.50 -38.74
CA LEU A 40 -7.80 27.61 -38.68
C LEU A 40 -7.33 29.03 -38.36
N PHE A 41 -8.01 30.05 -38.93
CA PHE A 41 -7.53 31.43 -38.87
C PHE A 41 -8.53 32.44 -38.27
N GLY A 42 -9.82 32.12 -38.29
CA GLY A 42 -10.91 33.05 -37.95
C GLY A 42 -11.51 32.91 -36.55
N VAL A 43 -10.98 32.01 -35.72
CA VAL A 43 -11.40 31.80 -34.33
C VAL A 43 -10.26 32.03 -33.33
N ALA A 44 -10.62 32.28 -32.08
CA ALA A 44 -9.67 32.42 -30.98
C ALA A 44 -8.82 31.15 -30.83
N GLU A 45 -7.59 31.28 -30.32
CA GLU A 45 -6.61 30.19 -30.28
C GLU A 45 -7.12 28.93 -29.57
N ARG A 46 -7.89 29.08 -28.50
CA ARG A 46 -8.55 27.99 -27.77
C ARG A 46 -9.57 27.20 -28.60
N ASP A 47 -10.18 27.84 -29.61
CA ASP A 47 -11.23 27.27 -30.45
C ASP A 47 -10.68 26.71 -31.77
N ARG A 48 -9.34 26.77 -31.95
CA ARG A 48 -8.62 26.20 -33.10
C ARG A 48 -8.34 24.72 -32.88
N LEU A 49 -8.11 24.01 -33.98
CA LEU A 49 -7.86 22.57 -34.01
C LEU A 49 -6.82 22.08 -33.00
N PRO A 50 -5.62 22.70 -32.85
CA PRO A 50 -4.60 22.21 -31.91
C PRO A 50 -5.04 22.26 -30.44
N ALA A 51 -5.74 23.32 -30.04
CA ALA A 51 -6.24 23.49 -28.68
C ALA A 51 -7.41 22.52 -28.39
N LEU A 52 -8.33 22.37 -29.35
CA LEU A 52 -9.43 21.38 -29.26
C LEU A 52 -8.90 19.94 -29.18
N LEU A 53 -7.81 19.63 -29.90
CA LEU A 53 -7.16 18.32 -29.81
C LEU A 53 -6.44 18.14 -28.45
N ALA A 54 -5.89 19.20 -27.86
CA ALA A 54 -5.33 19.14 -26.49
C ALA A 54 -6.42 18.92 -25.44
N GLU A 55 -7.52 19.67 -25.54
CA GLU A 55 -8.71 19.49 -24.69
C GLU A 55 -9.31 18.09 -24.86
N SER A 56 -9.39 17.58 -26.09
CA SER A 56 -9.85 16.21 -26.37
C SER A 56 -8.98 15.16 -25.71
N ALA A 57 -7.66 15.34 -25.65
CA ALA A 57 -6.76 14.43 -24.93
C ALA A 57 -7.04 14.48 -23.41
N GLN A 58 -7.29 15.67 -22.86
CA GLN A 58 -7.65 15.85 -21.45
C GLN A 58 -9.00 15.21 -21.10
N ASN A 59 -9.95 15.20 -22.03
CA ASN A 59 -11.25 14.54 -21.88
C ASN A 59 -11.18 12.99 -21.98
N GLN A 60 -10.06 12.40 -22.42
CA GLN A 60 -9.92 10.93 -22.46
C GLN A 60 -9.95 10.28 -21.07
N GLN A 61 -9.55 11.00 -20.02
CA GLN A 61 -9.65 10.48 -18.66
C GLN A 61 -11.13 10.31 -18.25
N GLU A 62 -11.99 11.27 -18.58
CA GLU A 62 -13.43 11.19 -18.31
C GLU A 62 -14.07 10.00 -19.04
N VAL A 63 -13.67 9.75 -20.30
CA VAL A 63 -14.08 8.57 -21.08
C VAL A 63 -13.73 7.27 -20.33
N THR A 64 -12.52 7.19 -19.77
CA THR A 64 -12.05 5.99 -19.08
C THR A 64 -12.78 5.78 -17.75
N ASP A 65 -13.02 6.85 -16.99
CA ASP A 65 -13.76 6.80 -15.73
C ASP A 65 -15.23 6.38 -15.95
N GLN A 66 -15.89 6.93 -16.98
CA GLN A 66 -17.25 6.55 -17.37
C GLN A 66 -17.32 5.09 -17.82
N LEU A 67 -16.36 4.64 -18.62
CA LEU A 67 -16.28 3.26 -19.07
C LEU A 67 -16.12 2.31 -17.88
N GLY A 68 -15.27 2.64 -16.91
CA GLY A 68 -15.14 1.91 -15.64
C GLY A 68 -16.47 1.67 -14.94
N LEU A 69 -17.25 2.74 -14.77
CA LEU A 69 -18.58 2.67 -14.15
C LEU A 69 -19.57 1.82 -14.95
N GLN A 70 -19.55 1.90 -16.28
CA GLN A 70 -20.44 1.13 -17.14
C GLN A 70 -20.07 -0.36 -17.18
N VAL A 71 -18.78 -0.70 -17.26
CA VAL A 71 -18.33 -2.10 -17.19
C VAL A 71 -18.70 -2.70 -15.84
N ARG A 72 -18.62 -1.95 -14.74
CA ARG A 72 -19.08 -2.42 -13.42
C ARG A 72 -20.55 -2.80 -13.44
N LYS A 73 -21.39 -1.94 -14.00
CA LYS A 73 -22.83 -2.20 -14.17
C LYS A 73 -23.07 -3.42 -15.05
N ALA A 74 -22.26 -3.63 -16.10
CA ALA A 74 -22.35 -4.81 -16.95
C ALA A 74 -22.02 -6.10 -16.18
N VAL A 75 -20.98 -6.09 -15.34
CA VAL A 75 -20.65 -7.20 -14.44
C VAL A 75 -21.79 -7.49 -13.46
N GLU A 76 -22.36 -6.45 -12.83
CA GLU A 76 -23.54 -6.58 -11.95
C GLU A 76 -24.70 -7.29 -12.66
N VAL A 77 -25.04 -6.84 -13.87
CA VAL A 77 -26.14 -7.40 -14.68
C VAL A 77 -25.88 -8.88 -15.01
N LEU A 78 -24.65 -9.24 -15.35
CA LEU A 78 -24.30 -10.63 -15.66
C LEU A 78 -24.37 -11.53 -14.41
N VAL A 79 -23.85 -11.06 -13.26
CA VAL A 79 -23.94 -11.78 -11.98
C VAL A 79 -25.39 -12.03 -11.60
N GLN A 80 -26.25 -11.02 -11.70
CA GLN A 80 -27.68 -11.13 -11.40
C GLN A 80 -28.40 -12.08 -12.38
N ALA A 81 -28.05 -12.06 -13.66
CA ALA A 81 -28.61 -12.97 -14.64
C ALA A 81 -28.26 -14.43 -14.33
N VAL A 82 -27.00 -14.71 -13.97
CA VAL A 82 -26.56 -16.07 -13.59
C VAL A 82 -27.19 -16.51 -12.28
N ASP A 83 -27.28 -15.64 -11.27
CA ASP A 83 -27.94 -15.96 -9.99
C ASP A 83 -29.43 -16.29 -10.18
N ARG A 84 -30.13 -15.56 -11.05
CA ARG A 84 -31.52 -15.87 -11.42
C ARG A 84 -31.66 -17.23 -12.08
N ILE A 85 -30.80 -17.54 -13.07
CA ILE A 85 -30.78 -18.86 -13.73
C ILE A 85 -30.47 -19.96 -12.71
N ASN A 86 -29.60 -19.70 -11.73
CA ASN A 86 -29.30 -20.64 -10.65
C ASN A 86 -30.52 -20.87 -9.75
N ALA A 87 -31.25 -19.83 -9.39
CA ALA A 87 -32.49 -19.93 -8.61
C ALA A 87 -33.57 -20.72 -9.36
N ASP A 88 -33.76 -20.46 -10.65
CA ASP A 88 -34.71 -21.20 -11.51
C ASP A 88 -34.37 -22.70 -11.61
N ARG A 89 -33.09 -23.06 -11.42
CA ARG A 89 -32.57 -24.43 -11.38
C ARG A 89 -32.42 -25.00 -9.96
N GLY A 90 -33.05 -24.39 -8.97
CA GLY A 90 -33.02 -24.87 -7.58
C GLY A 90 -31.62 -24.87 -6.94
N GLY A 91 -30.72 -23.98 -7.37
CA GLY A 91 -29.38 -23.82 -6.81
C GLY A 91 -28.30 -24.76 -7.37
N GLN A 92 -28.66 -25.65 -8.29
CA GLN A 92 -27.74 -26.67 -8.80
C GLN A 92 -26.62 -26.10 -9.69
N LEU A 93 -26.86 -24.98 -10.37
CA LEU A 93 -25.91 -24.42 -11.33
C LEU A 93 -24.62 -23.94 -10.66
N LEU A 94 -24.72 -23.27 -9.51
CA LEU A 94 -23.60 -22.69 -8.78
C LEU A 94 -23.13 -23.60 -7.63
N THR A 95 -23.49 -24.89 -7.65
CA THR A 95 -23.00 -25.83 -6.64
C THR A 95 -21.48 -25.96 -6.75
N GLY A 96 -20.76 -25.66 -5.66
CA GLY A 96 -19.30 -25.65 -5.63
C GLY A 96 -18.64 -24.38 -6.18
N VAL A 97 -19.42 -23.41 -6.67
CA VAL A 97 -18.92 -22.11 -7.17
C VAL A 97 -19.18 -21.04 -6.11
N GLY A 98 -18.11 -20.47 -5.55
CA GLY A 98 -18.23 -19.40 -4.55
C GLY A 98 -18.63 -18.05 -5.14
N GLU A 99 -19.10 -17.10 -4.32
CA GLU A 99 -19.48 -15.76 -4.80
C GLU A 99 -18.30 -15.04 -5.49
N ARG A 100 -17.09 -15.16 -4.93
CA ARG A 100 -15.86 -14.59 -5.51
C ARG A 100 -15.56 -15.18 -6.88
N GLU A 101 -15.74 -16.48 -7.05
CA GLU A 101 -15.52 -17.17 -8.32
C GLU A 101 -16.55 -16.75 -9.38
N LEU A 102 -17.81 -16.58 -8.99
CA LEU A 102 -18.84 -16.04 -9.86
C LEU A 102 -18.51 -14.61 -10.34
N TYR A 103 -18.03 -13.75 -9.44
CA TYR A 103 -17.59 -12.40 -9.80
C TYR A 103 -16.42 -12.43 -10.79
N GLN A 104 -15.41 -13.25 -10.52
CA GLN A 104 -14.26 -13.45 -11.41
C GLN A 104 -14.69 -13.97 -12.79
N ALA A 105 -15.68 -14.85 -12.84
CA ALA A 105 -16.22 -15.36 -14.08
C ALA A 105 -16.92 -14.27 -14.91
N ALA A 106 -17.77 -13.47 -14.28
CA ALA A 106 -18.43 -12.34 -14.94
C ALA A 106 -17.43 -11.29 -15.45
N LEU A 107 -16.41 -10.98 -14.64
CA LEU A 107 -15.31 -10.11 -15.04
C LEU A 107 -14.53 -10.70 -16.23
N THR A 108 -14.24 -12.00 -16.23
CA THR A 108 -13.57 -12.71 -17.34
C THR A 108 -14.33 -12.58 -18.65
N VAL A 109 -15.66 -12.63 -18.61
CA VAL A 109 -16.50 -12.40 -19.80
C VAL A 109 -16.34 -10.96 -20.32
N MET A 110 -16.31 -9.96 -19.44
CA MET A 110 -16.06 -8.56 -19.86
C MET A 110 -14.67 -8.39 -20.47
N MET A 111 -13.65 -9.03 -19.87
CA MET A 111 -12.27 -9.03 -20.37
C MET A 111 -12.17 -9.64 -21.78
N ARG A 112 -12.87 -10.76 -22.02
CA ARG A 112 -12.98 -11.37 -23.36
C ARG A 112 -13.65 -10.42 -24.35
N LEU A 113 -14.75 -9.77 -23.98
CA LEU A 113 -15.49 -8.87 -24.88
C LEU A 113 -14.67 -7.63 -25.26
N VAL A 114 -14.05 -6.95 -24.29
CA VAL A 114 -13.20 -5.77 -24.56
C VAL A 114 -12.00 -6.14 -25.41
N PHE A 115 -11.37 -7.30 -25.14
CA PHE A 115 -10.27 -7.79 -25.97
C PHE A 115 -10.73 -8.03 -27.41
N VAL A 116 -11.86 -8.71 -27.61
CA VAL A 116 -12.38 -9.00 -28.96
C VAL A 116 -12.74 -7.70 -29.70
N LEU A 117 -13.43 -6.76 -29.05
CA LEU A 117 -13.75 -5.45 -29.64
C LEU A 117 -12.48 -4.69 -30.04
N SER A 118 -11.46 -4.68 -29.18
CA SER A 118 -10.16 -4.06 -29.50
C SER A 118 -9.44 -4.76 -30.65
N ALA A 119 -9.41 -6.09 -30.65
CA ALA A 119 -8.75 -6.88 -31.69
C ALA A 119 -9.47 -6.78 -33.05
N GLU A 120 -10.80 -6.74 -33.06
CA GLU A 120 -11.61 -6.50 -34.27
C GLU A 120 -11.33 -5.11 -34.87
N GLU A 121 -11.44 -4.05 -34.08
CA GLU A 121 -11.25 -2.68 -34.59
C GLU A 121 -9.80 -2.37 -35.00
N ARG A 122 -8.81 -3.09 -34.43
CA ARG A 122 -7.40 -2.99 -34.82
C ARG A 122 -7.06 -3.86 -36.05
N GLY A 123 -8.03 -4.58 -36.62
CA GLY A 123 -7.83 -5.44 -37.80
C GLY A 123 -7.04 -6.72 -37.52
N LEU A 124 -6.98 -7.13 -36.25
CA LEU A 124 -6.24 -8.31 -35.79
C LEU A 124 -7.09 -9.59 -35.85
N LEU A 125 -8.41 -9.44 -35.79
CA LEU A 125 -9.40 -10.49 -36.11
C LEU A 125 -10.04 -10.26 -37.49
N LEU A 126 -10.90 -11.18 -37.93
CA LEU A 126 -11.46 -11.23 -39.28
C LEU A 126 -12.61 -10.23 -39.53
N LEU A 127 -12.55 -9.03 -38.94
CA LEU A 127 -13.55 -8.00 -39.18
C LEU A 127 -13.51 -7.57 -40.66
N GLY A 128 -14.64 -7.68 -41.34
CA GLY A 128 -14.75 -7.48 -42.80
C GLY A 128 -14.98 -8.77 -43.57
N ASP A 129 -14.70 -9.94 -42.99
CA ASP A 129 -15.07 -11.23 -43.57
C ASP A 129 -16.59 -11.45 -43.43
N PRO A 130 -17.33 -11.84 -44.50
CA PRO A 130 -18.78 -12.00 -44.45
C PRO A 130 -19.27 -13.04 -43.43
N LEU A 131 -18.55 -14.14 -43.25
CA LEU A 131 -18.92 -15.19 -42.29
C LEU A 131 -18.65 -14.73 -40.87
N TRP A 132 -17.48 -14.13 -40.63
CA TRP A 132 -17.15 -13.55 -39.33
C TRP A 132 -18.17 -12.49 -38.92
N ASN A 133 -18.40 -11.48 -39.78
CA ASN A 133 -19.31 -10.36 -39.52
C ASN A 133 -20.74 -10.84 -39.20
N ARG A 134 -21.21 -11.90 -39.85
CA ARG A 134 -22.57 -12.40 -39.66
C ARG A 134 -22.72 -13.27 -38.42
N HIS A 135 -21.73 -14.11 -38.11
CA HIS A 135 -21.90 -15.21 -37.16
C HIS A 135 -21.02 -15.14 -35.91
N TYR A 136 -19.92 -14.38 -35.92
CA TYR A 136 -18.94 -14.38 -34.83
C TYR A 136 -18.61 -12.99 -34.30
N ALA A 137 -18.62 -11.97 -35.17
CA ALA A 137 -18.19 -10.63 -34.82
C ALA A 137 -18.98 -10.05 -33.65
N VAL A 138 -18.28 -9.55 -32.64
CA VAL A 138 -18.92 -8.95 -31.45
C VAL A 138 -19.37 -7.53 -31.76
N SER A 139 -18.60 -6.79 -32.55
CA SER A 139 -18.92 -5.43 -33.00
C SER A 139 -20.26 -5.32 -33.74
N THR A 140 -20.62 -6.31 -34.57
CA THR A 140 -21.90 -6.31 -35.33
C THR A 140 -23.08 -6.89 -34.55
N LEU A 141 -22.82 -7.73 -33.54
CA LEU A 141 -23.87 -8.44 -32.79
C LEU A 141 -24.83 -7.47 -32.10
N ARG A 142 -24.32 -6.34 -31.57
CA ARG A 142 -25.14 -5.32 -30.92
C ARG A 142 -26.17 -4.72 -31.89
N ASP A 143 -25.75 -4.36 -33.09
CA ASP A 143 -26.63 -3.73 -34.07
C ASP A 143 -27.70 -4.72 -34.55
N GLN A 144 -27.32 -5.98 -34.76
CA GLN A 144 -28.26 -7.06 -35.07
C GLN A 144 -29.31 -7.29 -33.96
N LEU A 145 -28.91 -7.17 -32.69
CA LEU A 145 -29.86 -7.26 -31.58
C LEU A 145 -30.81 -6.05 -31.51
N ARG A 146 -30.36 -4.86 -31.93
CA ARG A 146 -31.18 -3.64 -31.99
C ARG A 146 -32.16 -3.60 -33.17
N GLU A 147 -31.93 -4.37 -34.22
CA GLU A 147 -32.89 -4.53 -35.32
C GLU A 147 -34.21 -5.18 -34.86
N VAL A 148 -34.23 -5.85 -33.71
CA VAL A 148 -35.45 -6.42 -33.13
C VAL A 148 -36.34 -5.30 -32.56
N PRO A 149 -37.57 -5.07 -33.10
CA PRO A 149 -38.38 -3.89 -32.74
C PRO A 149 -38.91 -3.89 -31.30
N ASP A 150 -39.14 -5.07 -30.72
CA ASP A 150 -39.65 -5.24 -29.36
C ASP A 150 -38.57 -5.86 -28.47
N GLU A 151 -38.03 -5.07 -27.54
CA GLU A 151 -37.00 -5.50 -26.59
C GLU A 151 -37.50 -6.62 -25.66
N ASN A 152 -38.82 -6.77 -25.46
CA ASN A 152 -39.37 -7.87 -24.66
C ASN A 152 -39.14 -9.23 -25.32
N LEU A 153 -39.12 -9.31 -26.66
CA LEU A 153 -38.79 -10.55 -27.37
C LEU A 153 -37.35 -11.00 -27.10
N LEU A 154 -36.43 -10.05 -26.87
CA LEU A 154 -35.04 -10.36 -26.53
C LEU A 154 -34.90 -11.02 -25.15
N ALA A 155 -35.88 -10.87 -24.26
CA ALA A 155 -35.87 -11.52 -22.94
C ALA A 155 -36.07 -13.05 -23.03
N TYR A 156 -36.74 -13.53 -24.10
CA TYR A 156 -37.07 -14.95 -24.29
C TYR A 156 -36.14 -15.68 -25.28
N ARG A 157 -35.18 -14.97 -25.88
CA ARG A 157 -34.17 -15.55 -26.79
C ARG A 157 -32.81 -15.64 -26.10
N HIS A 158 -32.02 -16.66 -26.45
CA HIS A 158 -30.74 -16.97 -25.78
C HIS A 158 -29.57 -17.27 -26.74
N ASP A 159 -29.78 -17.05 -28.05
CA ASP A 159 -28.81 -17.39 -29.09
C ASP A 159 -27.56 -16.50 -29.08
N ALA A 160 -27.67 -15.25 -28.60
CA ALA A 160 -26.54 -14.32 -28.55
C ALA A 160 -25.44 -14.78 -27.58
N TRP A 161 -25.80 -15.36 -26.43
CA TRP A 161 -24.84 -15.89 -25.47
C TRP A 161 -24.06 -17.08 -26.04
N SER A 162 -24.77 -17.99 -26.71
CA SER A 162 -24.17 -19.16 -27.38
C SER A 162 -23.20 -18.73 -28.49
N ARG A 163 -23.53 -17.66 -29.22
CA ARG A 163 -22.62 -17.05 -30.20
C ARG A 163 -21.34 -16.53 -29.55
N LEU A 164 -21.43 -15.78 -28.45
CA LEU A 164 -20.25 -15.27 -27.74
C LEU A 164 -19.31 -16.38 -27.30
N LEU A 165 -19.84 -17.43 -26.66
CA LEU A 165 -19.04 -18.60 -26.25
C LEU A 165 -18.38 -19.30 -27.44
N SER A 166 -19.11 -19.42 -28.56
CA SER A 166 -18.57 -20.00 -29.79
C SER A 166 -17.45 -19.13 -30.39
N THR A 167 -17.58 -17.80 -30.36
CA THR A 167 -16.51 -16.87 -30.76
C THR A 167 -15.28 -17.02 -29.87
N PHE A 168 -15.45 -17.16 -28.55
CA PHE A 168 -14.33 -17.38 -27.62
C PHE A 168 -13.61 -18.69 -27.90
N ARG A 169 -14.36 -19.78 -28.15
CA ARG A 169 -13.80 -21.07 -28.58
C ARG A 169 -13.05 -20.97 -29.90
N ALA A 170 -13.61 -20.27 -30.89
CA ALA A 170 -12.96 -20.05 -32.18
C ALA A 170 -11.63 -19.30 -32.03
N ILE A 171 -11.56 -18.29 -31.16
CA ILE A 171 -10.31 -17.56 -30.89
C ILE A 171 -9.29 -18.46 -30.18
N HIS A 172 -9.74 -19.25 -29.19
CA HIS A 172 -8.86 -20.15 -28.44
C HIS A 172 -8.29 -21.28 -29.30
N ALA A 173 -9.16 -22.02 -30.00
CA ALA A 173 -8.82 -23.24 -30.73
C ALA A 173 -8.55 -23.04 -32.23
N GLY A 174 -8.84 -21.85 -32.76
CA GLY A 174 -8.74 -21.56 -34.19
C GLY A 174 -9.91 -22.12 -34.98
N VAL A 175 -9.95 -21.79 -36.28
CA VAL A 175 -10.91 -22.31 -37.25
C VAL A 175 -10.17 -22.62 -38.54
N GLU A 176 -10.26 -23.88 -38.98
CA GLU A 176 -9.82 -24.32 -40.30
C GLU A 176 -11.02 -24.69 -41.16
N HIS A 177 -11.41 -23.79 -42.07
CA HIS A 177 -12.48 -24.02 -43.04
C HIS A 177 -12.12 -23.38 -44.39
N ASP A 178 -12.65 -23.92 -45.49
CA ASP A 178 -12.32 -23.44 -46.84
C ASP A 178 -12.72 -21.98 -47.09
N GLN A 179 -13.77 -21.52 -46.40
CA GLN A 179 -14.30 -20.16 -46.54
C GLN A 179 -13.83 -19.18 -45.45
N MET A 180 -13.23 -19.68 -44.35
CA MET A 180 -12.79 -18.85 -43.23
C MET A 180 -11.65 -19.54 -42.49
N ARG A 181 -10.52 -18.85 -42.32
CA ARG A 181 -9.37 -19.35 -41.55
C ARG A 181 -9.02 -18.39 -40.44
N LEU A 182 -8.98 -18.90 -39.21
CA LEU A 182 -8.57 -18.19 -38.01
C LEU A 182 -7.48 -19.03 -37.32
N PRO A 183 -6.27 -18.52 -37.10
CA PRO A 183 -5.27 -19.25 -36.33
C PRO A 183 -5.77 -19.45 -34.89
N ALA A 184 -5.38 -20.55 -34.24
CA ALA A 184 -5.63 -20.68 -32.82
C ALA A 184 -4.71 -19.72 -32.07
N TYR A 185 -5.32 -18.76 -31.36
CA TYR A 185 -4.55 -17.83 -30.57
C TYR A 185 -4.20 -18.39 -29.18
N GLY A 186 -5.00 -19.34 -28.66
CA GLY A 186 -4.79 -19.96 -27.36
C GLY A 186 -5.02 -19.01 -26.17
N GLY A 187 -4.27 -19.22 -25.10
CA GLY A 187 -4.25 -18.37 -23.89
C GLY A 187 -5.36 -18.66 -22.88
N ALA A 188 -5.00 -18.65 -21.60
CA ALA A 188 -5.91 -18.96 -20.48
C ALA A 188 -7.15 -18.05 -20.40
N LEU A 189 -7.14 -16.87 -21.01
CA LEU A 189 -8.30 -15.97 -21.02
C LEU A 189 -9.46 -16.57 -21.81
N PHE A 190 -9.21 -17.17 -22.98
CA PHE A 190 -10.24 -17.73 -23.86
C PHE A 190 -10.43 -19.24 -23.68
N ASP A 191 -9.63 -19.88 -22.82
CA ASP A 191 -9.77 -21.30 -22.49
C ASP A 191 -11.19 -21.61 -21.96
N PRO A 192 -11.95 -22.49 -22.64
CA PRO A 192 -13.27 -22.92 -22.20
C PRO A 192 -13.25 -23.73 -20.90
N ASP A 193 -12.16 -24.43 -20.58
CA ASP A 193 -12.01 -25.29 -19.40
C ASP A 193 -11.70 -24.52 -18.12
N ARG A 194 -11.30 -23.25 -18.25
CA ARG A 194 -11.00 -22.40 -17.10
C ARG A 194 -12.23 -22.09 -16.24
N ILE A 195 -13.38 -21.89 -16.86
CA ILE A 195 -14.65 -21.60 -16.17
C ILE A 195 -15.77 -22.46 -16.79
N PRO A 196 -15.80 -23.76 -16.50
CA PRO A 196 -16.67 -24.72 -17.19
C PRO A 196 -18.17 -24.40 -17.06
N PHE A 197 -18.60 -23.82 -15.93
CA PHE A 197 -20.01 -23.56 -15.67
C PHE A 197 -20.62 -22.51 -16.63
N LEU A 198 -19.82 -21.60 -17.20
CA LEU A 198 -20.30 -20.65 -18.22
C LEU A 198 -20.72 -21.37 -19.51
N GLU A 199 -20.06 -22.49 -19.82
CA GLU A 199 -20.38 -23.41 -20.93
C GLU A 199 -21.43 -24.45 -20.50
N GLY A 200 -21.94 -24.39 -19.27
CA GLY A 200 -22.88 -25.37 -18.70
C GLY A 200 -22.26 -26.75 -18.44
N ARG A 201 -20.94 -26.81 -18.24
CA ARG A 201 -20.20 -28.04 -17.97
C ARG A 201 -19.80 -28.14 -16.49
N GLN A 202 -19.55 -29.36 -16.04
CA GLN A 202 -19.08 -29.63 -14.67
C GLN A 202 -17.58 -29.30 -14.51
N PRO A 203 -17.12 -28.90 -13.31
CA PRO A 203 -15.70 -28.72 -13.02
C PRO A 203 -14.87 -29.99 -13.33
N GLY A 204 -13.66 -29.81 -13.87
CA GLY A 204 -12.75 -30.91 -14.22
C GLY A 204 -13.06 -31.62 -15.55
N THR A 205 -14.06 -31.16 -16.30
CA THR A 205 -14.35 -31.67 -17.65
C THR A 205 -13.49 -30.98 -18.71
N ASN A 206 -13.27 -31.67 -19.84
CA ASN A 206 -12.60 -31.13 -21.01
C ASN A 206 -13.60 -30.73 -22.09
N TRP A 207 -13.46 -29.55 -22.69
CA TRP A 207 -14.41 -29.01 -23.66
C TRP A 207 -14.45 -29.75 -25.00
N GLN A 208 -13.40 -30.51 -25.33
CA GLN A 208 -13.32 -31.34 -26.52
C GLN A 208 -14.06 -32.68 -26.31
N GLU A 209 -14.15 -33.14 -25.06
CA GLU A 209 -14.79 -34.42 -24.70
C GLU A 209 -16.25 -34.25 -24.30
N VAL A 210 -16.57 -33.16 -23.59
CA VAL A 210 -17.91 -32.89 -23.04
C VAL A 210 -18.55 -31.71 -23.78
N PRO A 211 -19.67 -31.92 -24.50
CA PRO A 211 -20.32 -30.85 -25.24
C PRO A 211 -20.88 -29.78 -24.31
N ALA A 212 -20.77 -28.51 -24.73
CA ALA A 212 -21.31 -27.38 -23.99
C ALA A 212 -22.86 -27.40 -23.96
N GLN A 213 -23.44 -27.01 -22.82
CA GLN A 213 -24.86 -26.74 -22.64
C GLN A 213 -25.06 -25.32 -22.10
N PRO A 214 -24.84 -24.28 -22.94
CA PRO A 214 -24.75 -22.89 -22.48
C PRO A 214 -25.92 -22.45 -21.60
N LEU A 215 -25.61 -21.57 -20.64
CA LEU A 215 -26.62 -20.96 -19.79
C LEU A 215 -27.64 -20.17 -20.63
N PRO A 216 -28.94 -20.19 -20.29
CA PRO A 216 -29.99 -19.44 -21.00
C PRO A 216 -29.94 -17.94 -20.64
N VAL A 217 -28.78 -17.31 -20.84
CA VAL A 217 -28.63 -15.85 -20.69
C VAL A 217 -29.41 -15.18 -21.82
N SER A 218 -30.31 -14.25 -21.47
CA SER A 218 -31.19 -13.61 -22.45
C SER A 218 -30.41 -12.72 -23.43
N ASN A 219 -30.89 -12.62 -24.67
CA ASN A 219 -30.35 -11.70 -25.67
C ASN A 219 -30.45 -10.25 -25.20
N ARG A 220 -31.44 -9.93 -24.37
CA ARG A 220 -31.57 -8.62 -23.72
C ARG A 220 -30.38 -8.33 -22.80
N THR A 221 -30.01 -9.30 -21.96
CA THR A 221 -28.82 -9.22 -21.11
C THR A 221 -27.58 -8.98 -21.97
N VAL A 222 -27.38 -9.77 -23.03
CA VAL A 222 -26.23 -9.61 -23.94
C VAL A 222 -26.22 -8.23 -24.60
N LEU A 223 -27.36 -7.71 -25.06
CA LEU A 223 -27.46 -6.37 -25.62
C LEU A 223 -26.99 -5.31 -24.60
N HIS A 224 -27.43 -5.39 -23.35
CA HIS A 224 -27.00 -4.44 -22.30
C HIS A 224 -25.50 -4.53 -22.00
N LEU A 225 -24.91 -5.73 -22.00
CA LEU A 225 -23.46 -5.90 -21.86
C LEU A 225 -22.73 -5.18 -23.01
N LEU A 226 -23.17 -5.41 -24.25
CA LEU A 226 -22.53 -4.82 -25.43
C LEU A 226 -22.71 -3.30 -25.49
N GLU A 227 -23.85 -2.77 -25.05
CA GLU A 227 -24.08 -1.32 -25.01
C GLU A 227 -23.29 -0.63 -23.92
N ALA A 228 -23.18 -1.24 -22.73
CA ALA A 228 -22.34 -0.73 -21.65
C ALA A 228 -20.85 -0.67 -22.05
N LEU A 229 -20.40 -1.54 -22.95
CA LEU A 229 -19.03 -1.51 -23.46
C LEU A 229 -18.85 -0.54 -24.63
N GLN A 230 -19.82 -0.44 -25.54
CA GLN A 230 -19.65 0.31 -26.80
C GLN A 230 -20.18 1.75 -26.77
N PHE A 231 -21.00 2.15 -25.80
CA PHE A 231 -21.61 3.47 -25.76
C PHE A 231 -21.51 4.14 -24.37
N LEU A 232 -20.84 5.29 -24.34
CA LEU A 232 -20.70 6.13 -23.14
C LEU A 232 -21.82 7.16 -23.06
N GLN A 233 -22.34 7.38 -21.85
CA GLN A 233 -23.34 8.41 -21.57
C GLN A 233 -22.64 9.73 -21.20
N MET A 234 -22.47 10.64 -22.15
CA MET A 234 -21.74 11.89 -21.95
C MET A 234 -22.68 13.05 -21.63
N ARG A 235 -22.34 13.86 -20.63
CA ARG A 235 -23.08 15.09 -20.32
C ARG A 235 -22.73 16.19 -21.31
N ILE A 236 -23.74 16.88 -21.83
CA ILE A 236 -23.55 17.97 -22.79
C ILE A 236 -23.49 19.31 -22.02
N PRO A 237 -22.60 20.24 -22.40
CA PRO A 237 -22.65 21.62 -21.92
C PRO A 237 -24.01 22.26 -22.24
N GLY A 238 -24.76 22.63 -21.19
CA GLY A 238 -26.15 23.14 -21.32
C GLY A 238 -27.23 22.21 -20.76
N GLY A 239 -26.87 20.99 -20.32
CA GLY A 239 -27.78 20.03 -19.69
C GLY A 239 -28.31 18.98 -20.68
N GLY A 240 -28.32 17.72 -20.25
CA GLY A 240 -28.68 16.56 -21.08
C GLY A 240 -27.59 15.49 -21.07
N VAL A 241 -27.95 14.28 -21.53
CA VAL A 241 -27.04 13.14 -21.67
C VAL A 241 -27.19 12.60 -23.09
N GLU A 242 -26.08 12.40 -23.78
CA GLU A 242 -26.05 11.87 -25.15
C GLU A 242 -25.19 10.59 -25.19
N PRO A 243 -25.69 9.51 -25.82
CA PRO A 243 -24.90 8.32 -26.05
C PRO A 243 -23.82 8.60 -27.10
N ARG A 244 -22.56 8.36 -26.75
CA ARG A 244 -21.41 8.45 -27.67
C ARG A 244 -20.78 7.08 -27.85
N ARG A 245 -20.61 6.66 -29.11
CA ARG A 245 -19.91 5.41 -29.44
C ARG A 245 -18.44 5.51 -29.05
N LEU A 246 -17.95 4.49 -28.36
CA LEU A 246 -16.55 4.33 -28.01
C LEU A 246 -15.79 3.71 -29.18
N SER A 247 -14.57 4.20 -29.46
CA SER A 247 -13.65 3.51 -30.38
C SER A 247 -12.59 2.76 -29.60
N PHE A 248 -12.57 1.44 -29.74
CA PHE A 248 -11.56 0.56 -29.16
C PHE A 248 -10.23 0.57 -29.92
N ARG A 249 -10.20 1.13 -31.13
CA ARG A 249 -8.95 1.37 -31.88
C ARG A 249 -8.10 2.47 -31.25
N ALA A 250 -8.74 3.53 -30.72
CA ALA A 250 -8.06 4.69 -30.14
C ALA A 250 -7.81 4.57 -28.63
N LEU A 251 -8.41 3.57 -27.98
CA LEU A 251 -8.24 3.31 -26.55
C LEU A 251 -6.88 2.65 -26.30
N ASP A 252 -6.02 3.32 -25.53
CA ASP A 252 -4.70 2.78 -25.19
C ASP A 252 -4.86 1.65 -24.16
N ILE A 253 -3.87 0.77 -24.11
CA ILE A 253 -3.92 -0.46 -23.31
C ILE A 253 -3.97 -0.13 -21.82
N GLU A 254 -3.31 0.95 -21.45
CA GLU A 254 -3.25 1.49 -20.10
C GLU A 254 -4.65 2.02 -19.66
N GLN A 255 -5.42 2.61 -20.57
CA GLN A 255 -6.82 3.03 -20.30
C GLN A 255 -7.74 1.83 -20.06
N ILE A 256 -7.55 0.74 -20.82
CA ILE A 256 -8.23 -0.53 -20.57
C ILE A 256 -7.86 -1.05 -19.16
N GLY A 257 -6.57 -0.97 -18.80
CA GLY A 257 -6.08 -1.32 -17.46
C GLY A 257 -6.79 -0.54 -16.34
N HIS A 258 -6.95 0.78 -16.49
CA HIS A 258 -7.64 1.64 -15.52
C HIS A 258 -9.09 1.22 -15.26
N VAL A 259 -9.84 0.89 -16.33
CA VAL A 259 -11.21 0.37 -16.23
C VAL A 259 -11.25 -0.86 -15.34
N TYR A 260 -10.33 -1.81 -15.54
CA TYR A 260 -10.29 -3.04 -14.77
C TYR A 260 -9.81 -2.84 -13.34
N GLU A 261 -8.85 -1.97 -13.10
CA GLU A 261 -8.35 -1.69 -11.75
C GLU A 261 -9.48 -1.26 -10.80
N GLY A 262 -10.40 -0.39 -11.26
CA GLY A 262 -11.59 -0.01 -10.47
C GLY A 262 -12.59 -1.16 -10.25
N LEU A 263 -12.64 -2.14 -11.15
CA LEU A 263 -13.48 -3.34 -11.00
C LEU A 263 -12.90 -4.33 -9.99
N LEU A 264 -11.58 -4.38 -9.85
CA LEU A 264 -10.91 -5.26 -8.88
C LEU A 264 -11.19 -4.86 -7.42
N ASP A 265 -11.69 -3.64 -7.18
CA ASP A 265 -12.09 -3.16 -5.85
C ASP A 265 -13.46 -3.69 -5.41
N HIS A 266 -14.15 -4.45 -6.26
CA HIS A 266 -15.48 -4.99 -5.99
C HIS A 266 -15.42 -6.52 -5.89
N THR A 267 -16.42 -7.08 -5.21
CA THR A 267 -16.62 -8.52 -5.08
C THR A 267 -18.11 -8.82 -5.05
N ALA A 268 -18.49 -10.05 -5.34
CA ALA A 268 -19.86 -10.50 -5.13
C ALA A 268 -20.05 -10.97 -3.69
N ARG A 269 -21.23 -10.69 -3.13
CA ARG A 269 -21.66 -11.16 -1.82
C ARG A 269 -23.08 -11.69 -1.90
N ARG A 270 -23.38 -12.67 -1.05
CA ARG A 270 -24.74 -13.13 -0.83
C ARG A 270 -25.42 -12.27 0.22
N ALA A 271 -26.60 -11.75 -0.09
CA ALA A 271 -27.37 -10.93 0.82
C ALA A 271 -27.92 -11.79 1.97
N ALA A 272 -27.53 -11.49 3.20
CA ALA A 272 -28.09 -12.14 4.40
C ALA A 272 -29.47 -11.59 4.78
N SER A 273 -29.73 -10.34 4.41
CA SER A 273 -30.96 -9.59 4.64
C SER A 273 -31.29 -8.78 3.39
N THR A 274 -32.44 -8.08 3.34
CA THR A 274 -32.75 -7.21 2.19
C THR A 274 -31.76 -6.05 2.11
N VAL A 275 -31.15 -5.85 0.94
CA VAL A 275 -30.18 -4.79 0.67
C VAL A 275 -30.74 -3.83 -0.37
N LEU A 276 -30.58 -2.53 -0.14
CA LEU A 276 -30.99 -1.47 -1.06
C LEU A 276 -29.77 -0.91 -1.80
N GLY A 277 -29.88 -0.78 -3.13
CA GLY A 277 -28.90 -0.04 -3.93
C GLY A 277 -29.22 1.46 -3.89
N LEU A 278 -28.33 2.27 -3.34
CA LEU A 278 -28.52 3.71 -3.16
C LEU A 278 -27.68 4.52 -4.14
N ARG A 279 -28.21 5.67 -4.57
CA ARG A 279 -27.50 6.63 -5.42
C ARG A 279 -26.36 7.32 -4.66
N GLY A 280 -25.15 7.26 -5.24
CA GLY A 280 -23.95 7.96 -4.75
C GLY A 280 -23.63 9.25 -5.51
N SER A 281 -22.68 10.03 -4.99
CA SER A 281 -22.08 11.16 -5.70
C SER A 281 -21.09 10.66 -6.76
N GLY A 282 -21.11 11.24 -7.96
CA GLY A 282 -20.15 10.87 -9.02
C GLY A 282 -20.32 9.45 -9.58
N GLY A 283 -21.47 8.79 -9.36
CA GLY A 283 -21.69 7.40 -9.77
C GLY A 283 -21.16 6.36 -8.77
N ASP A 284 -20.70 6.80 -7.59
CA ASP A 284 -20.25 5.90 -6.52
C ASP A 284 -21.40 5.34 -5.68
N ASP A 285 -22.29 4.62 -6.36
CA ASP A 285 -23.45 3.96 -5.76
C ASP A 285 -23.04 2.96 -4.67
N VAL A 286 -23.92 2.76 -3.68
CA VAL A 286 -23.63 1.92 -2.51
C VAL A 286 -24.78 1.02 -2.13
N GLU A 287 -24.44 -0.17 -1.68
CA GLU A 287 -25.38 -1.17 -1.18
C GLU A 287 -25.45 -1.11 0.35
N VAL A 288 -26.66 -0.92 0.87
CA VAL A 288 -26.91 -0.78 2.32
C VAL A 288 -28.04 -1.71 2.74
N GLU A 289 -27.83 -2.48 3.80
CA GLU A 289 -28.87 -3.29 4.40
C GLU A 289 -30.04 -2.42 4.88
N LEU A 290 -31.27 -2.83 4.56
CA LEU A 290 -32.49 -2.12 4.95
C LEU A 290 -32.58 -1.95 6.47
N SER A 291 -32.17 -2.98 7.23
CA SER A 291 -32.13 -2.97 8.70
C SER A 291 -31.24 -1.87 9.27
N VAL A 292 -30.12 -1.57 8.62
CA VAL A 292 -29.19 -0.50 9.02
C VAL A 292 -29.80 0.87 8.80
N LEU A 293 -30.48 1.07 7.67
CA LEU A 293 -31.20 2.32 7.39
C LEU A 293 -32.37 2.52 8.35
N GLU A 294 -33.15 1.47 8.61
CA GLU A 294 -34.24 1.48 9.59
C GLU A 294 -33.72 1.82 10.99
N GLY A 295 -32.62 1.20 11.43
CA GLY A 295 -31.98 1.49 12.72
C GLY A 295 -31.49 2.93 12.84
N LYS A 296 -30.80 3.45 11.81
CA LYS A 296 -30.34 4.84 11.79
C LYS A 296 -31.49 5.83 11.73
N ALA A 297 -32.55 5.50 11.01
CA ALA A 297 -33.74 6.33 10.92
C ALA A 297 -34.58 6.32 12.21
N ALA A 298 -34.47 5.28 13.03
CA ALA A 298 -35.04 5.20 14.38
C ALA A 298 -34.25 6.02 15.41
N GLU A 299 -32.93 6.16 15.25
CA GLU A 299 -32.10 7.04 16.09
C GLU A 299 -32.47 8.52 15.91
N SER A 300 -32.42 9.04 14.67
CA SER A 300 -32.90 10.38 14.29
C SER A 300 -32.76 10.62 12.77
N GLU A 301 -33.45 11.63 12.21
CA GLU A 301 -33.21 12.07 10.82
C GLU A 301 -31.75 12.49 10.60
N GLN A 302 -31.11 13.12 11.59
CA GLN A 302 -29.72 13.55 11.46
C GLN A 302 -28.73 12.37 11.44
N ALA A 303 -29.02 11.28 12.17
CA ALA A 303 -28.18 10.08 12.19
C ALA A 303 -28.16 9.39 10.83
N VAL A 304 -29.33 9.19 10.20
CA VAL A 304 -29.41 8.61 8.84
C VAL A 304 -28.77 9.53 7.80
N VAL A 305 -28.93 10.85 7.91
CA VAL A 305 -28.28 11.81 6.98
C VAL A 305 -26.76 11.79 7.13
N ASN A 306 -26.22 11.76 8.35
CA ASN A 306 -24.77 11.67 8.56
C ASN A 306 -24.21 10.35 8.01
N TYR A 307 -24.88 9.24 8.30
CA TYR A 307 -24.52 7.93 7.77
C TYR A 307 -24.52 7.88 6.23
N LEU A 308 -25.60 8.39 5.61
CA LEU A 308 -25.72 8.45 4.16
C LEU A 308 -24.70 9.43 3.54
N LYS A 309 -24.41 10.56 4.19
CA LYS A 309 -23.37 11.50 3.72
C LYS A 309 -22.01 10.83 3.64
N GLU A 310 -21.61 10.12 4.68
CA GLU A 310 -20.33 9.40 4.73
C GLU A 310 -20.24 8.27 3.71
N ARG A 311 -21.36 7.57 3.46
CA ARG A 311 -21.41 6.41 2.55
C ARG A 311 -21.58 6.79 1.09
N THR A 312 -22.46 7.74 0.79
CA THR A 312 -22.87 8.10 -0.59
C THR A 312 -22.12 9.32 -1.12
N GLY A 313 -21.44 10.10 -0.27
CA GLY A 313 -20.81 11.38 -0.65
C GLY A 313 -21.81 12.49 -1.01
N ARG A 314 -23.13 12.24 -0.95
CA ARG A 314 -24.16 13.22 -1.28
C ARG A 314 -24.28 14.29 -0.21
N THR A 315 -24.71 15.49 -0.61
CA THR A 315 -24.86 16.62 0.33
C THR A 315 -26.02 16.38 1.30
N PRO A 316 -25.90 16.80 2.58
CA PRO A 316 -26.98 16.65 3.57
C PRO A 316 -28.31 17.24 3.11
N THR A 317 -28.29 18.34 2.37
CA THR A 317 -29.49 19.00 1.85
C THR A 317 -30.22 18.12 0.83
N ALA A 318 -29.50 17.50 -0.11
CA ALA A 318 -30.09 16.61 -1.09
C ALA A 318 -30.68 15.35 -0.43
N LEU A 319 -29.97 14.78 0.55
CA LEU A 319 -30.43 13.59 1.29
C LEU A 319 -31.71 13.86 2.08
N ARG A 320 -31.80 15.00 2.79
CA ARG A 320 -33.04 15.40 3.48
C ARG A 320 -34.20 15.63 2.53
N SER A 321 -33.93 16.21 1.36
CA SER A 321 -34.96 16.41 0.35
C SER A 321 -35.54 15.08 -0.15
N ASP A 322 -34.71 14.06 -0.38
CA ASP A 322 -35.18 12.76 -0.85
C ASP A 322 -35.92 11.98 0.24
N LEU A 323 -35.49 12.05 1.51
CA LEU A 323 -36.13 11.36 2.64
C LEU A 323 -37.51 11.91 3.01
N ARG A 324 -37.84 13.15 2.63
CA ARG A 324 -39.11 13.82 2.96
C ARG A 324 -40.17 13.72 1.87
N ARG A 325 -39.84 13.14 0.72
CA ARG A 325 -40.80 12.93 -0.36
C ARG A 325 -41.64 11.69 -0.06
N GLU A 326 -42.96 11.81 -0.19
CA GLU A 326 -43.92 10.80 0.26
C GLU A 326 -44.19 9.71 -0.78
N GLU A 327 -44.16 10.03 -2.08
CA GLU A 327 -44.52 9.09 -3.15
C GLU A 327 -43.30 8.55 -3.91
N PRO A 328 -43.07 7.22 -3.95
CA PRO A 328 -42.00 6.62 -4.74
C PRO A 328 -42.03 7.08 -6.21
N PRO A 329 -40.88 7.39 -6.84
CA PRO A 329 -40.84 7.96 -8.18
C PRO A 329 -41.39 7.01 -9.27
N ASN A 330 -41.34 5.69 -9.05
CA ASN A 330 -41.95 4.68 -9.91
C ASN A 330 -42.60 3.58 -9.05
N THR A 331 -43.82 3.84 -8.57
CA THR A 331 -44.53 2.96 -7.63
C THR A 331 -44.78 1.56 -8.20
N LEU A 332 -45.15 1.45 -9.48
CA LEU A 332 -45.41 0.17 -10.14
C LEU A 332 -44.15 -0.69 -10.23
N ALA A 333 -43.02 -0.10 -10.62
CA ALA A 333 -41.75 -0.83 -10.65
C ALA A 333 -41.34 -1.27 -9.24
N LEU A 334 -41.45 -0.39 -8.23
CA LEU A 334 -41.11 -0.76 -6.86
C LEU A 334 -42.01 -1.89 -6.32
N GLN A 335 -43.30 -1.87 -6.63
CA GLN A 335 -44.23 -2.96 -6.29
C GLN A 335 -43.84 -4.27 -6.97
N ALA A 336 -43.44 -4.22 -8.24
CA ALA A 336 -42.99 -5.40 -8.98
C ALA A 336 -41.72 -6.01 -8.36
N VAL A 337 -40.73 -5.20 -7.98
CA VAL A 337 -39.50 -5.71 -7.34
C VAL A 337 -39.77 -6.25 -5.93
N CYS A 338 -40.76 -5.69 -5.21
CA CYS A 338 -41.17 -6.19 -3.90
C CYS A 338 -42.15 -7.37 -3.95
N ALA A 339 -42.59 -7.80 -5.13
CA ALA A 339 -43.58 -8.86 -5.27
C ALA A 339 -43.10 -10.16 -4.63
N GLY A 340 -44.01 -10.86 -3.94
CA GLY A 340 -43.71 -12.10 -3.21
C GLY A 340 -43.02 -11.91 -1.85
N HIS A 341 -42.79 -10.68 -1.39
CA HIS A 341 -42.21 -10.39 -0.07
C HIS A 341 -43.15 -9.51 0.77
N ASP A 342 -43.86 -10.13 1.71
CA ASP A 342 -44.90 -9.47 2.50
C ASP A 342 -44.38 -8.27 3.29
N GLY A 343 -45.05 -7.12 3.15
CA GLY A 343 -44.75 -5.88 3.87
C GLY A 343 -43.48 -5.13 3.41
N LEU A 344 -42.73 -5.67 2.44
CA LEU A 344 -41.45 -5.07 2.03
C LEU A 344 -41.62 -3.70 1.37
N PHE A 345 -42.64 -3.53 0.54
CA PHE A 345 -42.96 -2.25 -0.11
C PHE A 345 -43.10 -1.10 0.90
N ASN A 346 -43.85 -1.34 1.99
CA ASN A 346 -44.10 -0.34 3.02
C ASN A 346 -42.81 0.05 3.77
N ARG A 347 -41.90 -0.91 3.98
CA ARG A 347 -40.61 -0.67 4.64
C ARG A 347 -39.66 0.14 3.77
N ILE A 348 -39.68 -0.09 2.45
CA ILE A 348 -38.80 0.60 1.50
C ILE A 348 -39.34 1.98 1.10
N ALA A 349 -40.66 2.22 1.16
CA ALA A 349 -41.30 3.45 0.68
C ALA A 349 -40.61 4.74 1.16
N ARG A 350 -40.24 4.83 2.45
CA ARG A 350 -39.52 5.98 3.04
C ARG A 350 -38.15 6.26 2.40
N PHE A 351 -37.51 5.24 1.83
CA PHE A 351 -36.19 5.32 1.21
C PHE A 351 -36.23 5.31 -0.32
N ALA A 352 -37.43 5.26 -0.93
CA ALA A 352 -37.58 5.05 -2.37
C ALA A 352 -36.85 6.08 -3.25
N HIS A 353 -36.80 7.36 -2.83
CA HIS A 353 -36.07 8.40 -3.56
C HIS A 353 -34.56 8.34 -3.40
N LEU A 354 -34.04 7.49 -2.52
CA LEU A 354 -32.59 7.25 -2.40
C LEU A 354 -32.14 6.11 -3.31
N LEU A 355 -33.06 5.23 -3.74
CA LEU A 355 -32.75 4.07 -4.55
C LEU A 355 -32.16 4.48 -5.89
N ARG A 356 -31.15 3.73 -6.33
CA ARG A 356 -30.68 3.73 -7.72
C ARG A 356 -31.55 2.81 -8.56
N ASP A 357 -31.61 3.12 -9.84
CA ASP A 357 -32.24 2.25 -10.82
C ASP A 357 -31.19 1.30 -11.42
N ASP A 358 -31.62 0.10 -11.80
CA ASP A 358 -30.84 -0.84 -12.58
C ASP A 358 -30.80 -0.45 -14.07
N SER A 359 -30.18 -1.28 -14.91
CA SER A 359 -30.14 -1.07 -16.37
C SER A 359 -31.52 -1.13 -17.04
N LEU A 360 -32.55 -1.61 -16.36
CA LEU A 360 -33.93 -1.72 -16.83
C LEU A 360 -34.81 -0.56 -16.34
N GLY A 361 -34.27 0.37 -15.54
CA GLY A 361 -35.03 1.46 -14.93
C GLY A 361 -35.88 1.01 -13.74
N HIS A 362 -35.58 -0.15 -13.14
CA HIS A 362 -36.23 -0.63 -11.92
C HIS A 362 -35.40 -0.29 -10.68
N PRO A 363 -36.04 0.02 -9.54
CA PRO A 363 -35.33 0.31 -8.31
C PRO A 363 -34.56 -0.93 -7.81
N VAL A 364 -33.28 -0.76 -7.46
CA VAL A 364 -32.42 -1.86 -7.02
C VAL A 364 -32.76 -2.27 -5.58
N VAL A 365 -33.45 -3.41 -5.45
CA VAL A 365 -33.74 -4.10 -4.19
C VAL A 365 -33.24 -5.54 -4.32
N ILE A 366 -32.29 -5.90 -3.45
CA ILE A 366 -31.65 -7.22 -3.43
C ILE A 366 -32.27 -8.02 -2.29
N HIS A 367 -32.85 -9.17 -2.62
CA HIS A 367 -33.55 -10.03 -1.66
C HIS A 367 -32.57 -10.95 -0.90
N PRO A 368 -32.94 -11.41 0.31
CA PRO A 368 -32.14 -12.39 1.05
C PRO A 368 -31.85 -13.63 0.20
N GLY A 369 -30.59 -14.09 0.22
CA GLY A 369 -30.12 -15.24 -0.56
C GLY A 369 -29.59 -14.89 -1.96
N SER A 370 -29.96 -13.74 -2.52
CA SER A 370 -29.47 -13.28 -3.82
C SER A 370 -28.02 -12.82 -3.77
N ILE A 371 -27.31 -12.99 -4.88
CA ILE A 371 -25.93 -12.52 -5.04
C ILE A 371 -25.93 -11.12 -5.66
N TYR A 372 -25.14 -10.21 -5.09
CA TYR A 372 -24.97 -8.84 -5.59
C TYR A 372 -23.51 -8.41 -5.54
N VAL A 373 -23.14 -7.44 -6.38
CA VAL A 373 -21.79 -6.87 -6.39
C VAL A 373 -21.75 -5.67 -5.44
N THR A 374 -20.68 -5.59 -4.64
CA THR A 374 -20.42 -4.49 -3.72
C THR A 374 -18.92 -4.26 -3.63
N LYS A 375 -18.51 -3.09 -3.12
CA LYS A 375 -17.09 -2.84 -2.81
C LYS A 375 -16.54 -3.88 -1.82
N GLY A 376 -15.39 -4.45 -2.15
CA GLY A 376 -14.62 -5.33 -1.28
C GLY A 376 -14.00 -4.56 -0.11
N SER A 377 -13.79 -5.24 1.02
CA SER A 377 -13.06 -4.70 2.18
C SER A 377 -11.56 -4.56 1.91
N ASP A 378 -11.02 -5.32 0.96
CA ASP A 378 -9.60 -5.68 0.94
C ASP A 378 -8.72 -4.66 0.19
N ARG A 379 -9.27 -3.95 -0.80
CA ARG A 379 -8.54 -2.92 -1.58
C ARG A 379 -8.86 -1.47 -1.22
N ARG A 380 -9.93 -1.21 -0.47
CA ARG A 380 -10.35 0.15 -0.06
C ARG A 380 -9.25 0.94 0.69
N ASN A 381 -8.17 0.28 1.10
CA ASN A 381 -7.05 0.85 1.84
C ASN A 381 -5.69 0.77 1.12
N THR A 382 -5.57 0.11 -0.03
CA THR A 382 -4.36 0.12 -0.88
C THR A 382 -4.56 1.17 -1.96
N SER A 383 -4.00 2.37 -1.81
CA SER A 383 -4.15 3.47 -2.77
C SER A 383 -3.34 3.22 -4.05
N THR A 384 -3.58 2.10 -4.73
CA THR A 384 -2.92 1.75 -6.00
C THR A 384 -3.65 2.50 -7.11
N HIS A 385 -3.06 3.61 -7.54
CA HIS A 385 -3.60 4.43 -8.62
C HIS A 385 -3.04 3.99 -9.98
N TYR A 386 -3.87 4.05 -11.01
CA TYR A 386 -3.46 3.90 -12.39
C TYR A 386 -2.28 4.83 -12.72
N THR A 387 -1.24 4.27 -13.34
CA THR A 387 -0.01 4.99 -13.67
C THR A 387 -0.09 5.53 -15.09
N PRO A 388 -0.13 6.86 -15.30
CA PRO A 388 -0.20 7.43 -16.64
C PRO A 388 1.03 7.07 -17.47
N ARG A 389 0.83 6.97 -18.79
CA ARG A 389 1.88 6.62 -19.74
C ARG A 389 3.13 7.50 -19.63
N THR A 390 2.94 8.82 -19.52
CA THR A 390 4.04 9.79 -19.35
C THR A 390 4.95 9.45 -18.17
N LEU A 391 4.36 8.98 -17.07
CA LEU A 391 5.10 8.59 -15.87
C LEU A 391 5.82 7.25 -16.07
N THR A 392 5.16 6.26 -16.69
CA THR A 392 5.80 4.98 -17.01
C THR A 392 6.97 5.15 -17.97
N GLU A 393 6.85 6.02 -18.99
CA GLU A 393 7.87 6.30 -19.99
C GLU A 393 9.15 6.83 -19.33
N GLU A 394 9.03 7.85 -18.49
CA GLU A 394 10.16 8.46 -17.79
C GLU A 394 10.88 7.46 -16.88
N VAL A 395 10.13 6.69 -16.09
CA VAL A 395 10.70 5.74 -15.14
C VAL A 395 11.36 4.57 -15.85
N VAL A 396 10.70 3.96 -16.85
CA VAL A 396 11.26 2.85 -17.64
C VAL A 396 12.53 3.31 -18.36
N LYS A 397 12.50 4.48 -19.01
CA LYS A 397 13.66 5.05 -19.69
C LYS A 397 14.85 5.21 -18.74
N ALA A 398 14.67 5.92 -17.62
CA ALA A 398 15.75 6.16 -16.66
C ALA A 398 16.27 4.86 -16.02
N THR A 399 15.42 3.83 -15.89
CA THR A 399 15.82 2.52 -15.34
C THR A 399 16.62 1.68 -16.32
N LEU A 400 16.22 1.66 -17.60
CA LEU A 400 16.77 0.76 -18.61
C LEU A 400 17.91 1.37 -19.42
N ASP A 401 18.02 2.69 -19.54
CA ASP A 401 19.14 3.34 -20.25
C ASP A 401 20.53 2.82 -19.82
N PRO A 402 20.82 2.63 -18.52
CA PRO A 402 22.11 2.07 -18.08
C PRO A 402 22.37 0.62 -18.52
N LEU A 403 21.30 -0.12 -18.85
CA LEU A 403 21.36 -1.51 -19.26
C LEU A 403 21.34 -1.69 -20.77
N LEU A 404 20.71 -0.77 -21.49
CA LEU A 404 20.58 -0.81 -22.95
C LEU A 404 21.77 -0.18 -23.67
N TYR A 405 22.47 0.74 -23.03
CA TYR A 405 23.60 1.46 -23.59
C TYR A 405 24.89 1.23 -22.80
N THR A 406 26.00 1.13 -23.51
CA THR A 406 27.33 1.04 -22.91
C THR A 406 27.80 2.40 -22.40
N GLY A 407 28.51 2.43 -21.26
CA GLY A 407 29.13 3.66 -20.75
C GLY A 407 28.23 4.58 -19.92
N VAL A 408 26.91 4.37 -19.88
CA VAL A 408 25.97 5.28 -19.16
C VAL A 408 26.25 5.34 -17.67
N SER A 409 26.51 4.19 -17.03
CA SER A 409 26.93 4.12 -15.63
C SER A 409 28.28 4.79 -15.33
N GLN A 410 29.04 5.13 -16.38
CA GLN A 410 30.33 5.82 -16.34
C GLN A 410 30.22 7.28 -16.85
N GLY A 411 29.03 7.75 -17.23
CA GLY A 411 28.78 9.13 -17.66
C GLY A 411 28.69 9.36 -19.18
N ALA A 412 28.67 8.30 -19.99
CA ALA A 412 28.35 8.43 -21.42
C ALA A 412 26.85 8.73 -21.61
N GLU A 413 26.52 9.56 -22.60
CA GLU A 413 25.12 9.80 -22.97
C GLU A 413 24.61 8.66 -23.88
N PRO A 414 23.33 8.23 -23.74
CA PRO A 414 22.71 7.25 -24.62
C PRO A 414 22.72 7.71 -26.09
N SER A 415 23.19 6.85 -27.00
CA SER A 415 23.22 7.11 -28.44
C SER A 415 23.18 5.80 -29.22
N LEU A 416 22.88 5.85 -30.52
CA LEU A 416 22.89 4.66 -31.39
C LEU A 416 24.27 3.96 -31.41
N GLU A 417 25.35 4.73 -31.25
CA GLU A 417 26.71 4.19 -31.19
C GLU A 417 26.96 3.37 -29.92
N THR A 418 26.43 3.83 -28.79
CA THR A 418 26.58 3.17 -27.49
C THR A 418 25.53 2.09 -27.24
N LEU A 419 24.51 1.96 -28.09
CA LEU A 419 23.46 0.96 -27.98
C LEU A 419 24.04 -0.46 -28.07
N LYS A 420 23.64 -1.33 -27.13
CA LYS A 420 24.05 -2.74 -27.12
C LYS A 420 23.43 -3.52 -28.27
N THR A 421 23.97 -4.70 -28.55
CA THR A 421 23.46 -5.54 -29.63
C THR A 421 22.03 -6.02 -29.34
N PRO A 422 21.20 -6.30 -30.35
CA PRO A 422 19.86 -6.87 -30.15
C PRO A 422 19.86 -8.13 -29.27
N ALA A 423 20.87 -8.99 -29.41
CA ALA A 423 21.02 -10.20 -28.60
C ALA A 423 21.25 -9.87 -27.11
N ASP A 424 22.09 -8.87 -26.82
CA ASP A 424 22.32 -8.41 -25.44
C ASP A 424 21.07 -7.79 -24.84
N VAL A 425 20.31 -7.02 -25.62
CA VAL A 425 19.04 -6.41 -25.17
C VAL A 425 17.99 -7.49 -24.88
N LEU A 426 17.87 -8.50 -25.74
CA LEU A 426 16.93 -9.62 -25.59
C LEU A 426 17.33 -10.61 -24.48
N ALA A 427 18.57 -10.53 -23.97
CA ALA A 427 19.03 -11.31 -22.82
C ALA A 427 18.66 -10.69 -21.46
N LEU A 428 18.25 -9.41 -21.43
CA LEU A 428 17.89 -8.72 -20.20
C LEU A 428 16.62 -9.29 -19.56
N LYS A 429 16.59 -9.38 -18.24
CA LYS A 429 15.46 -9.82 -17.41
C LYS A 429 14.92 -8.64 -16.60
N VAL A 430 13.76 -8.13 -16.96
CA VAL A 430 13.09 -6.96 -16.38
C VAL A 430 11.81 -7.40 -15.67
N CYS A 431 11.68 -7.06 -14.39
CA CYS A 431 10.53 -7.47 -13.58
C CYS A 431 9.72 -6.28 -13.05
N ASP A 432 8.40 -6.42 -13.01
CA ASP A 432 7.54 -5.61 -12.15
C ASP A 432 7.02 -6.45 -10.96
N PRO A 433 7.42 -6.14 -9.70
CA PRO A 433 7.08 -6.94 -8.53
C PRO A 433 5.65 -6.70 -8.01
N ALA A 434 4.92 -5.74 -8.57
CA ALA A 434 3.53 -5.43 -8.24
C ALA A 434 2.80 -4.95 -9.52
N CYS A 435 2.72 -5.83 -10.52
CA CYS A 435 2.53 -5.41 -11.90
C CYS A 435 1.15 -4.81 -12.21
N GLY A 436 0.13 -5.04 -11.37
CA GLY A 436 -1.21 -4.51 -11.60
C GLY A 436 -1.72 -4.87 -13.00
N SER A 437 -2.21 -3.87 -13.74
CA SER A 437 -2.63 -4.01 -15.15
C SER A 437 -1.50 -4.20 -16.17
N GLY A 438 -0.24 -4.18 -15.74
CA GLY A 438 0.95 -4.38 -16.57
C GLY A 438 1.47 -3.13 -17.27
N ALA A 439 1.10 -1.92 -16.83
CA ALA A 439 1.49 -0.66 -17.49
C ALA A 439 3.01 -0.49 -17.65
N PHE A 440 3.80 -0.78 -16.61
CA PHE A 440 5.26 -0.73 -16.70
C PHE A 440 5.84 -1.81 -17.62
N LEU A 441 5.24 -3.01 -17.64
CA LEU A 441 5.68 -4.08 -18.54
C LEU A 441 5.36 -3.76 -20.00
N VAL A 442 4.18 -3.20 -20.28
CA VAL A 442 3.81 -2.69 -21.61
C VAL A 442 4.80 -1.61 -22.06
N GLN A 443 5.14 -0.68 -21.17
CA GLN A 443 6.06 0.38 -21.51
C GLN A 443 7.51 -0.11 -21.69
N ALA A 444 7.97 -1.05 -20.85
CA ALA A 444 9.25 -1.73 -21.05
C ALA A 444 9.28 -2.50 -22.37
N CYS A 445 8.19 -3.18 -22.74
CA CYS A 445 8.04 -3.86 -24.02
C CYS A 445 8.23 -2.91 -25.20
N ARG A 446 7.51 -1.78 -25.20
CA ARG A 446 7.61 -0.76 -26.25
C ARG A 446 9.04 -0.20 -26.33
N TYR A 447 9.58 0.25 -25.20
CA TYR A 447 10.88 0.90 -25.15
C TYR A 447 12.01 -0.02 -25.61
N MET A 448 12.06 -1.26 -25.09
CA MET A 448 13.09 -2.22 -25.48
C MET A 448 12.92 -2.69 -26.93
N ALA A 449 11.69 -2.90 -27.41
CA ALA A 449 11.46 -3.34 -28.78
C ALA A 449 11.93 -2.29 -29.80
N GLU A 450 11.71 -1.00 -29.54
CA GLU A 450 12.25 0.07 -30.39
C GLU A 450 13.78 0.04 -30.45
N ARG A 451 14.45 -0.17 -29.31
CA ARG A 451 15.91 -0.31 -29.26
C ARG A 451 16.41 -1.56 -29.99
N VAL A 452 15.68 -2.67 -29.92
CA VAL A 452 15.99 -3.89 -30.69
C VAL A 452 15.91 -3.60 -32.20
N VAL A 453 14.88 -2.87 -32.65
CA VAL A 453 14.75 -2.49 -34.07
C VAL A 453 15.87 -1.54 -34.50
N GLU A 454 16.22 -0.54 -33.68
CA GLU A 454 17.36 0.35 -33.92
C GLU A 454 18.67 -0.43 -34.02
N GLY A 455 18.89 -1.38 -33.12
CA GLY A 455 20.06 -2.26 -33.13
C GLY A 455 20.13 -3.15 -34.37
N TRP A 456 19.00 -3.69 -34.83
CA TRP A 456 18.95 -4.41 -36.12
C TRP A 456 19.28 -3.50 -37.30
N GLY A 457 18.77 -2.27 -37.32
CA GLY A 457 19.09 -1.28 -38.36
C GLY A 457 20.59 -0.93 -38.39
N LYS A 458 21.22 -0.78 -37.22
CA LYS A 458 22.67 -0.58 -37.09
C LYS A 458 23.46 -1.77 -37.65
N ALA A 459 23.10 -2.99 -37.22
CA ALA A 459 23.75 -4.21 -37.71
C ALA A 459 23.61 -4.38 -39.23
N GLU A 460 22.46 -4.00 -39.80
CA GLU A 460 22.20 -4.07 -41.25
C GLU A 460 23.10 -3.09 -42.02
N ALA A 461 23.27 -1.88 -41.50
CA ALA A 461 24.14 -0.86 -42.08
C ALA A 461 25.63 -1.26 -42.01
N GLU A 462 26.07 -1.88 -40.91
CA GLU A 462 27.44 -2.35 -40.72
C GLU A 462 27.79 -3.59 -41.57
N SER A 463 26.79 -4.42 -41.88
CA SER A 463 26.96 -5.69 -42.61
C SER A 463 27.12 -5.53 -44.13
N GLY A 464 27.21 -4.29 -44.64
CA GLY A 464 27.10 -3.84 -46.03
C GLY A 464 27.56 -4.76 -47.16
N SER A 465 26.81 -5.85 -47.41
CA SER A 465 26.79 -6.81 -48.55
C SER A 465 26.75 -8.31 -48.14
N ASN A 466 26.72 -8.67 -46.85
CA ASN A 466 26.76 -10.08 -46.38
C ASN A 466 25.43 -10.86 -46.40
N GLY A 467 24.46 -10.43 -47.22
CA GLY A 467 23.13 -11.06 -47.32
C GLY A 467 22.15 -10.59 -46.24
N PRO A 468 20.88 -11.04 -46.30
CA PRO A 468 19.83 -10.60 -45.38
C PRO A 468 20.13 -11.05 -43.94
N LEU A 469 19.98 -10.13 -42.97
CA LEU A 469 20.11 -10.46 -41.55
C LEU A 469 19.10 -11.53 -41.17
N THR A 470 19.53 -12.44 -40.31
CA THR A 470 18.72 -13.54 -39.83
C THR A 470 18.45 -13.30 -38.36
N VAL A 471 17.23 -13.51 -37.93
CA VAL A 471 16.86 -13.48 -36.52
C VAL A 471 17.36 -14.78 -35.91
N PRO A 472 18.48 -14.81 -35.16
CA PRO A 472 19.10 -16.06 -34.68
C PRO A 472 18.23 -16.79 -33.64
N GLU A 473 17.11 -16.17 -33.28
CA GLU A 473 16.46 -16.27 -31.99
C GLU A 473 14.98 -16.66 -32.11
N ALA A 474 14.34 -16.53 -33.27
CA ALA A 474 12.93 -16.83 -33.48
C ALA A 474 12.75 -18.14 -34.27
N LEU A 475 13.21 -19.26 -33.73
CA LEU A 475 13.04 -20.56 -34.37
C LEU A 475 11.70 -21.19 -33.94
N SER A 476 11.13 -22.09 -34.77
CA SER A 476 10.08 -23.01 -34.34
C SER A 476 10.69 -24.19 -33.57
N ALA A 477 9.87 -24.92 -32.82
CA ALA A 477 10.35 -26.10 -32.10
C ALA A 477 10.90 -27.16 -33.06
N GLY A 478 12.13 -27.64 -32.80
CA GLY A 478 12.78 -28.69 -33.58
C GLY A 478 13.52 -28.23 -34.85
N ALA A 479 13.48 -26.93 -35.20
CA ALA A 479 14.26 -26.41 -36.30
C ALA A 479 15.76 -26.40 -35.97
N SER A 480 16.56 -27.16 -36.72
CA SER A 480 18.00 -27.27 -36.46
C SER A 480 18.80 -26.08 -36.97
N HIS A 481 18.41 -25.42 -38.07
CA HIS A 481 19.03 -24.21 -38.65
C HIS A 481 18.15 -23.68 -39.80
N SER A 482 17.08 -22.91 -39.52
CA SER A 482 16.39 -22.14 -40.56
C SER A 482 16.39 -20.67 -40.19
N GLN A 483 17.24 -19.93 -40.88
CA GLN A 483 17.37 -18.48 -40.81
C GLN A 483 16.02 -17.82 -41.10
N GLN A 484 15.24 -17.45 -40.07
CA GLN A 484 14.14 -16.52 -40.29
C GLN A 484 14.77 -15.19 -40.66
N LEU A 485 14.60 -14.79 -41.92
CA LEU A 485 15.07 -13.49 -42.37
C LEU A 485 14.38 -12.41 -41.55
N LEU A 486 15.15 -11.38 -41.18
CA LEU A 486 14.59 -10.20 -40.57
C LEU A 486 13.57 -9.59 -41.55
N PRO A 487 12.31 -9.36 -41.13
CA PRO A 487 11.31 -8.79 -42.01
C PRO A 487 11.79 -7.48 -42.62
N PRO A 488 11.57 -7.21 -43.92
CA PRO A 488 11.99 -5.95 -44.53
C PRO A 488 11.11 -4.77 -44.08
N GLU A 489 9.85 -5.02 -43.71
CA GLU A 489 8.89 -3.98 -43.32
C GLU A 489 9.11 -3.52 -41.87
N PRO A 490 9.20 -2.20 -41.60
CA PRO A 490 9.41 -1.67 -40.24
C PRO A 490 8.34 -2.07 -39.24
N GLU A 491 7.07 -2.13 -39.66
CA GLU A 491 5.96 -2.52 -38.79
C GLU A 491 6.05 -3.99 -38.37
N GLU A 492 6.42 -4.88 -39.31
CA GLU A 492 6.65 -6.29 -39.01
C GLU A 492 7.88 -6.50 -38.12
N ARG A 493 8.97 -5.73 -38.32
CA ARG A 493 10.14 -5.73 -37.43
C ARG A 493 9.74 -5.35 -36.00
N LEU A 494 8.98 -4.28 -35.83
CA LEU A 494 8.56 -3.82 -34.52
C LEU A 494 7.61 -4.83 -33.84
N ALA A 495 6.68 -5.42 -34.59
CA ALA A 495 5.81 -6.49 -34.08
C ALA A 495 6.63 -7.71 -33.61
N LEU A 496 7.64 -8.12 -34.39
CA LEU A 496 8.55 -9.20 -34.01
C LEU A 496 9.36 -8.86 -32.75
N ALA A 497 9.94 -7.67 -32.68
CA ALA A 497 10.72 -7.21 -31.53
C ALA A 497 9.87 -7.21 -30.25
N ARG A 498 8.63 -6.69 -30.30
CA ARG A 498 7.69 -6.69 -29.17
C ARG A 498 7.40 -8.11 -28.67
N ARG A 499 7.20 -9.06 -29.57
CA ARG A 499 7.00 -10.47 -29.19
C ARG A 499 8.22 -11.06 -28.51
N LEU A 500 9.41 -10.85 -29.08
CA LEU A 500 10.66 -11.36 -28.50
C LEU A 500 10.93 -10.79 -27.11
N VAL A 501 10.76 -9.48 -26.94
CA VAL A 501 10.91 -8.80 -25.64
C VAL A 501 9.90 -9.34 -24.63
N ALA A 502 8.62 -9.46 -25.00
CA ALA A 502 7.59 -9.95 -24.08
C ALA A 502 7.80 -11.41 -23.65
N GLU A 503 8.27 -12.30 -24.51
CA GLU A 503 8.48 -13.72 -24.15
C GLU A 503 9.75 -13.96 -23.33
N ARG A 504 10.78 -13.11 -23.49
CA ARG A 504 12.14 -13.39 -22.99
C ARG A 504 12.61 -12.46 -21.89
N CYS A 505 12.15 -11.21 -21.92
CA CYS A 505 12.68 -10.17 -21.07
C CYS A 505 11.75 -9.81 -19.92
N LEU A 506 10.44 -9.92 -20.10
CA LEU A 506 9.47 -9.31 -19.17
C LEU A 506 8.90 -10.32 -18.18
N TYR A 507 8.97 -9.96 -16.90
CA TYR A 507 8.44 -10.73 -15.79
C TYR A 507 7.53 -9.85 -14.92
N GLY A 508 6.49 -10.44 -14.34
CA GLY A 508 5.50 -9.70 -13.57
C GLY A 508 4.98 -10.53 -12.41
N VAL A 509 4.84 -9.89 -11.25
CA VAL A 509 4.25 -10.52 -10.07
C VAL A 509 3.15 -9.63 -9.53
N ASP A 510 2.00 -10.23 -9.19
CA ASP A 510 0.96 -9.53 -8.44
C ASP A 510 0.25 -10.48 -7.47
N LEU A 511 -0.13 -9.95 -6.31
CA LEU A 511 -0.89 -10.70 -5.31
C LEU A 511 -2.28 -11.08 -5.82
N ASN A 512 -2.90 -10.24 -6.64
CA ASN A 512 -4.23 -10.46 -7.19
C ASN A 512 -4.16 -11.29 -8.49
N PRO A 513 -4.75 -12.50 -8.53
CA PRO A 513 -4.73 -13.33 -9.74
C PRO A 513 -5.41 -12.65 -10.94
N MET A 514 -6.35 -11.73 -10.73
CA MET A 514 -6.98 -11.00 -11.83
C MET A 514 -6.08 -9.90 -12.39
N ALA A 515 -5.24 -9.26 -11.57
CA ALA A 515 -4.26 -8.29 -12.05
C ALA A 515 -3.22 -8.97 -12.96
N VAL A 516 -2.75 -10.16 -12.59
CA VAL A 516 -1.88 -11.00 -13.44
C VAL A 516 -2.48 -11.24 -14.83
N GLU A 517 -3.77 -11.53 -14.89
CA GLU A 517 -4.47 -11.78 -16.15
C GLU A 517 -4.66 -10.49 -16.97
N MET A 518 -4.80 -9.35 -16.29
CA MET A 518 -4.79 -8.03 -16.93
C MET A 518 -3.43 -7.67 -17.50
N ALA A 519 -2.34 -7.92 -16.78
CA ALA A 519 -1.00 -7.74 -17.32
C ALA A 519 -0.77 -8.60 -18.58
N LYS A 520 -1.21 -9.85 -18.59
CA LYS A 520 -1.13 -10.73 -19.77
C LYS A 520 -1.95 -10.20 -20.94
N LEU A 521 -3.20 -9.79 -20.70
CA LEU A 521 -4.09 -9.22 -21.72
C LEU A 521 -3.47 -7.96 -22.33
N SER A 522 -2.95 -7.06 -21.51
CA SER A 522 -2.27 -5.84 -21.92
C SER A 522 -1.07 -6.14 -22.82
N LEU A 523 -0.22 -7.10 -22.43
CA LEU A 523 0.93 -7.52 -23.23
C LEU A 523 0.50 -8.19 -24.54
N TRP A 524 -0.57 -9.00 -24.55
CA TRP A 524 -1.12 -9.55 -25.80
C TRP A 524 -1.58 -8.47 -26.75
N LEU A 525 -2.29 -7.43 -26.29
CA LEU A 525 -2.71 -6.32 -27.16
C LEU A 525 -1.52 -5.55 -27.77
N VAL A 526 -0.37 -5.51 -27.10
CA VAL A 526 0.88 -4.92 -27.65
C VAL A 526 1.55 -5.85 -28.66
N THR A 527 1.44 -7.17 -28.47
CA THR A 527 2.22 -8.21 -29.18
C THR A 527 1.41 -9.03 -30.18
N LEU A 528 0.11 -8.73 -30.32
CA LEU A 528 -0.82 -9.45 -31.18
C LEU A 528 -0.45 -9.28 -32.65
N HIS A 529 -0.51 -10.39 -33.38
CA HIS A 529 -0.15 -10.47 -34.79
C HIS A 529 -1.19 -11.33 -35.52
N LYS A 530 -1.66 -10.89 -36.69
CA LYS A 530 -2.80 -11.50 -37.41
C LYS A 530 -2.64 -12.99 -37.69
N HIS A 531 -1.41 -13.44 -37.92
CA HIS A 531 -1.10 -14.81 -38.35
C HIS A 531 -0.30 -15.65 -37.33
N ARG A 532 -0.22 -15.22 -36.05
CA ARG A 532 0.54 -15.94 -35.02
C ARG A 532 -0.29 -16.12 -33.76
N PRO A 533 -0.06 -17.19 -32.98
CA PRO A 533 -0.74 -17.40 -31.70
C PRO A 533 -0.42 -16.28 -30.70
N PHE A 534 -1.17 -16.22 -29.59
CA PHE A 534 -0.80 -15.33 -28.49
C PHE A 534 0.58 -15.69 -27.95
N THR A 535 1.27 -14.66 -27.50
CA THR A 535 2.57 -14.73 -26.84
C THR A 535 2.44 -15.56 -25.56
N PHE A 536 3.31 -16.55 -25.36
CA PHE A 536 3.25 -17.39 -24.15
C PHE A 536 3.85 -16.64 -22.95
N LEU A 537 3.03 -16.37 -21.92
CA LEU A 537 3.40 -15.51 -20.77
C LEU A 537 3.25 -16.17 -19.39
N ASP A 538 2.73 -17.40 -19.31
CA ASP A 538 2.41 -18.05 -18.03
C ASP A 538 3.66 -18.38 -17.19
N HIS A 539 4.82 -18.54 -17.84
CA HIS A 539 6.09 -18.72 -17.13
C HIS A 539 6.58 -17.46 -16.43
N ALA A 540 6.24 -16.28 -16.95
CA ALA A 540 6.87 -15.02 -16.56
C ALA A 540 5.94 -14.06 -15.80
N ILE A 541 4.61 -14.11 -16.04
CA ILE A 541 3.63 -13.30 -15.33
C ILE A 541 2.86 -14.18 -14.34
N LYS A 542 3.17 -14.06 -13.05
CA LYS A 542 2.75 -15.00 -12.01
C LYS A 542 2.04 -14.33 -10.84
N CYS A 543 1.22 -15.12 -10.14
CA CYS A 543 0.46 -14.67 -8.97
C CYS A 543 1.14 -15.10 -7.67
N GLY A 544 1.32 -14.16 -6.74
CA GLY A 544 1.83 -14.40 -5.40
C GLY A 544 2.19 -13.10 -4.67
N ASP A 545 2.41 -13.20 -3.37
CA ASP A 545 2.90 -12.10 -2.54
C ASP A 545 4.41 -11.93 -2.74
N SER A 546 4.82 -10.94 -3.53
CA SER A 546 6.22 -10.68 -3.87
C SER A 546 7.08 -10.22 -2.69
N LEU A 547 6.47 -9.77 -1.59
CA LEU A 547 7.17 -9.44 -0.35
C LEU A 547 7.42 -10.66 0.52
N LEU A 548 6.72 -11.77 0.30
CA LEU A 548 6.96 -13.05 0.95
C LEU A 548 7.68 -14.00 0.00
N GLY A 549 8.67 -14.73 0.48
CA GLY A 549 9.32 -15.76 -0.33
C GLY A 549 10.83 -15.72 -0.28
N LEU A 550 11.38 -16.84 -0.77
CA LEU A 550 12.81 -17.08 -0.81
C LEU A 550 13.38 -16.49 -2.10
N HIS A 551 14.57 -15.90 -2.01
CA HIS A 551 15.28 -15.29 -3.15
C HIS A 551 16.74 -15.77 -3.24
N ASP A 552 17.32 -16.28 -2.15
CA ASP A 552 18.68 -16.79 -2.09
C ASP A 552 18.66 -18.33 -2.00
N PRO A 553 19.34 -19.06 -2.91
CA PRO A 553 19.48 -20.51 -2.84
C PRO A 553 19.91 -21.02 -1.46
N ALA A 554 20.75 -20.28 -0.74
CA ALA A 554 21.21 -20.64 0.60
C ALA A 554 20.05 -20.79 1.61
N GLN A 555 18.90 -20.15 1.37
CA GLN A 555 17.72 -20.26 2.23
C GLN A 555 17.07 -21.65 2.14
N LEU A 556 17.02 -22.24 0.94
CA LEU A 556 16.60 -23.62 0.78
C LEU A 556 17.67 -24.59 1.27
N GLU A 557 18.94 -24.34 0.93
CA GLU A 557 20.05 -25.24 1.27
C GLU A 557 20.24 -25.38 2.79
N ARG A 558 19.94 -24.34 3.54
CA ARG A 558 20.02 -24.36 5.00
C ARG A 558 18.66 -24.52 5.68
N PHE A 559 17.60 -24.68 4.89
CA PHE A 559 16.22 -24.75 5.35
C PHE A 559 15.88 -23.63 6.35
N HIS A 560 16.29 -22.40 6.03
CA HIS A 560 16.22 -21.27 6.95
C HIS A 560 16.12 -19.93 6.21
N LEU A 561 15.26 -19.02 6.69
CA LEU A 561 15.06 -17.71 6.04
C LEU A 561 16.26 -16.77 6.17
N VAL A 562 17.05 -16.93 7.24
CA VAL A 562 18.32 -16.21 7.49
C VAL A 562 19.47 -17.24 7.51
N PRO A 563 20.09 -17.55 6.36
CA PRO A 563 21.02 -18.68 6.23
C PRO A 563 22.21 -18.62 7.20
N SER A 564 22.64 -17.43 7.60
CA SER A 564 23.78 -17.21 8.51
C SER A 564 23.57 -17.72 9.93
N ARG A 565 22.33 -17.96 10.38
CA ARG A 565 22.01 -18.44 11.74
C ARG A 565 22.25 -19.93 11.93
N THR A 566 22.34 -20.69 10.84
CA THR A 566 22.48 -22.15 10.87
C THR A 566 23.85 -22.55 10.34
N GLN A 567 24.52 -23.49 11.02
CA GLN A 567 25.69 -24.16 10.47
C GLN A 567 25.29 -25.10 9.32
N THR A 568 26.22 -25.38 8.40
CA THR A 568 26.00 -26.33 7.30
C THR A 568 25.56 -27.69 7.86
N ARG A 569 24.32 -28.12 7.55
CA ARG A 569 23.75 -29.39 8.02
C ARG A 569 24.09 -30.51 7.01
N VAL A 570 24.49 -31.67 7.51
CA VAL A 570 24.76 -32.90 6.72
C VAL A 570 23.45 -33.64 6.48
N VAL A 571 22.59 -33.12 5.60
CA VAL A 571 21.46 -33.89 5.03
C VAL A 571 21.65 -33.93 3.51
N ASP A 572 22.74 -34.56 3.08
CA ASP A 572 23.24 -34.52 1.69
C ASP A 572 22.23 -35.02 0.66
N TYR A 573 21.36 -35.97 1.01
CA TYR A 573 20.43 -36.57 0.05
C TYR A 573 19.28 -35.64 -0.36
N GLN A 574 18.63 -34.97 0.60
CA GLN A 574 17.49 -34.07 0.31
C GLN A 574 17.92 -32.82 -0.45
N LEU A 575 19.10 -32.29 -0.10
CA LEU A 575 19.69 -31.14 -0.79
C LEU A 575 20.04 -31.47 -2.24
N THR A 576 20.62 -32.64 -2.48
CA THR A 576 20.92 -33.11 -3.84
C THR A 576 19.65 -33.23 -4.68
N GLU A 577 18.57 -33.77 -4.11
CA GLU A 577 17.28 -33.90 -4.81
C GLU A 577 16.64 -32.53 -5.12
N VAL A 578 16.64 -31.59 -4.17
CA VAL A 578 16.13 -30.22 -4.39
C VAL A 578 16.94 -29.51 -5.49
N GLN A 579 18.27 -29.61 -5.47
CA GLN A 579 19.13 -29.03 -6.49
C GLN A 579 18.88 -29.65 -7.88
N GLN A 580 18.64 -30.97 -7.95
CA GLN A 580 18.32 -31.65 -9.21
C GLN A 580 16.97 -31.19 -9.78
N LEU A 581 15.93 -31.09 -8.96
CA LEU A 581 14.61 -30.63 -9.38
C LEU A 581 14.62 -29.18 -9.85
N LEU A 582 15.34 -28.32 -9.12
CA LEU A 582 15.57 -26.93 -9.49
C LEU A 582 16.32 -26.81 -10.84
N ALA A 583 17.37 -27.61 -11.03
CA ALA A 583 18.12 -27.65 -12.29
C ALA A 583 17.30 -28.22 -13.46
N GLU A 584 16.44 -29.20 -13.21
CA GLU A 584 15.50 -29.72 -14.20
C GLU A 584 14.50 -28.65 -14.63
N ALA A 585 13.85 -28.00 -13.66
CA ALA A 585 12.90 -26.91 -13.93
C ALA A 585 13.56 -25.76 -14.70
N ARG A 586 14.79 -25.37 -14.31
CA ARG A 586 15.59 -24.37 -15.05
C ARG A 586 15.81 -24.79 -16.50
N ARG A 587 16.26 -26.03 -16.77
CA ARG A 587 16.49 -26.51 -18.15
C ARG A 587 15.21 -26.47 -18.99
N LYS A 588 14.05 -26.82 -18.40
CA LYS A 588 12.75 -26.76 -19.07
C LYS A 588 12.32 -25.32 -19.38
N ARG A 589 12.57 -24.37 -18.46
CA ARG A 589 12.35 -22.93 -18.65
C ARG A 589 13.24 -22.34 -19.74
N GLU A 590 14.54 -22.65 -19.71
CA GLU A 590 15.47 -22.25 -20.76
C GLU A 590 15.07 -22.84 -22.12
N ALA A 591 14.61 -24.09 -22.16
CA ALA A 591 14.10 -24.70 -23.39
C ALA A 591 12.85 -23.98 -23.93
N LEU A 592 11.97 -23.51 -23.04
CA LEU A 592 10.78 -22.73 -23.39
C LEU A 592 11.14 -21.36 -24.00
N GLU A 593 12.22 -20.72 -23.54
CA GLU A 593 12.68 -19.41 -24.04
C GLU A 593 13.39 -19.48 -25.41
N ARG A 594 13.94 -20.65 -25.78
CA ARG A 594 14.77 -20.83 -26.99
C ARG A 594 14.03 -20.63 -28.31
N PHE A 595 12.71 -20.72 -28.32
CA PHE A 595 11.90 -20.67 -29.54
C PHE A 595 10.68 -19.79 -29.31
N THR A 596 10.10 -19.22 -30.38
CA THR A 596 8.87 -18.42 -30.31
C THR A 596 7.69 -19.22 -30.80
N ALA A 597 6.49 -19.01 -30.23
CA ALA A 597 5.30 -19.68 -30.75
C ALA A 597 4.92 -19.11 -32.12
N LEU A 598 5.07 -19.90 -33.18
CA LEU A 598 4.66 -19.54 -34.55
C LEU A 598 3.32 -20.17 -34.92
N ASP A 599 3.04 -21.36 -34.39
CA ASP A 599 1.76 -22.06 -34.54
C ASP A 599 1.27 -22.65 -33.20
N VAL A 600 0.12 -23.32 -33.25
CA VAL A 600 -0.55 -23.91 -32.08
C VAL A 600 0.29 -25.01 -31.44
N ARG A 601 1.05 -25.78 -32.23
CA ARG A 601 1.88 -26.89 -31.72
C ARG A 601 3.06 -26.34 -30.93
N ASP A 602 3.66 -25.25 -31.39
CA ASP A 602 4.69 -24.55 -30.62
C ASP A 602 4.12 -24.05 -29.27
N ALA A 603 2.90 -23.49 -29.28
CA ALA A 603 2.24 -23.02 -28.06
C ALA A 603 1.90 -24.17 -27.09
N GLU A 604 1.41 -25.30 -27.60
CA GLU A 604 1.16 -26.54 -26.83
C GLU A 604 2.45 -27.11 -26.23
N LEU A 605 3.54 -27.11 -26.98
CA LEU A 605 4.85 -27.54 -26.49
C LEU A 605 5.37 -26.63 -25.38
N LYS A 606 5.23 -25.29 -25.53
CA LYS A 606 5.56 -24.35 -24.45
C LYS A 606 4.72 -24.63 -23.20
N ALA A 607 3.42 -24.87 -23.36
CA ALA A 607 2.53 -25.22 -22.26
C ALA A 607 2.94 -26.55 -21.59
N GLN A 608 3.36 -27.55 -22.37
CA GLN A 608 3.88 -28.81 -21.86
C GLN A 608 5.17 -28.61 -21.05
N LEU A 609 6.17 -27.93 -21.63
CA LEU A 609 7.43 -27.63 -20.95
C LEU A 609 7.19 -26.85 -19.64
N HIS A 610 6.25 -25.90 -19.65
CA HIS A 610 5.85 -25.18 -18.46
C HIS A 610 5.24 -26.11 -17.39
N ARG A 611 4.29 -26.99 -17.77
CA ARG A 611 3.67 -27.95 -16.85
C ARG A 611 4.69 -28.89 -16.23
N GLU A 612 5.62 -29.41 -17.04
CA GLU A 612 6.70 -30.28 -16.57
C GLU A 612 7.62 -29.54 -15.59
N ALA A 613 7.98 -28.28 -15.88
CA ALA A 613 8.76 -27.45 -14.96
C ALA A 613 8.03 -27.21 -13.63
N GLU A 614 6.73 -26.89 -13.66
CA GLU A 614 5.92 -26.70 -12.45
C GLU A 614 5.78 -27.99 -11.63
N ALA A 615 5.71 -29.15 -12.29
CA ALA A 615 5.68 -30.45 -11.63
C ALA A 615 6.99 -30.72 -10.87
N SER A 616 8.17 -30.46 -11.48
CA SER A 616 9.47 -30.59 -10.80
C SER A 616 9.58 -29.63 -9.59
N LEU A 617 8.97 -28.44 -9.65
CA LEU A 617 9.02 -27.45 -8.57
C LEU A 617 8.00 -27.68 -7.44
N ALA A 618 7.03 -28.59 -7.63
CA ALA A 618 5.93 -28.78 -6.69
C ALA A 618 6.39 -29.15 -5.27
N MET A 619 7.43 -29.98 -5.14
CA MET A 619 8.02 -30.35 -3.85
C MET A 619 8.83 -29.20 -3.23
N VAL A 620 9.65 -28.54 -4.05
CA VAL A 620 10.50 -27.43 -3.61
C VAL A 620 9.66 -26.28 -3.06
N ARG A 621 8.52 -26.00 -3.70
CA ARG A 621 7.54 -25.01 -3.25
C ARG A 621 7.00 -25.32 -1.85
N VAL A 622 6.65 -26.58 -1.57
CA VAL A 622 6.17 -26.98 -0.23
C VAL A 622 7.24 -26.75 0.84
N LEU A 623 8.49 -27.09 0.57
CA LEU A 623 9.61 -26.84 1.50
C LEU A 623 9.81 -25.33 1.73
N ALA A 624 9.70 -24.53 0.67
CA ALA A 624 9.80 -23.09 0.76
C ALA A 624 8.62 -22.47 1.56
N ASP A 625 7.40 -22.97 1.34
CA ASP A 625 6.20 -22.56 2.08
C ASP A 625 6.33 -22.89 3.58
N LEU A 626 6.95 -24.02 3.95
CA LEU A 626 7.24 -24.36 5.34
C LEU A 626 8.19 -23.34 5.99
N ILE A 627 9.25 -22.92 5.28
CA ILE A 627 10.22 -21.95 5.80
C ILE A 627 9.55 -20.59 6.05
N VAL A 628 8.79 -20.12 5.07
CA VAL A 628 8.10 -18.82 5.16
C VAL A 628 6.94 -18.87 6.15
N GLY A 629 6.16 -19.96 6.15
CA GLY A 629 5.08 -20.20 7.10
C GLY A 629 5.58 -20.24 8.54
N ALA A 630 6.70 -20.93 8.81
CA ALA A 630 7.33 -20.92 10.12
C ALA A 630 7.71 -19.48 10.54
N ALA A 631 8.42 -18.76 9.68
CA ALA A 631 8.83 -17.37 9.93
C ALA A 631 7.66 -16.42 10.20
N LEU A 632 6.55 -16.54 9.47
CA LEU A 632 5.33 -15.78 9.71
C LEU A 632 4.70 -16.15 11.06
N SER A 633 4.52 -17.44 11.33
CA SER A 633 3.86 -17.94 12.55
C SER A 633 4.62 -17.61 13.84
N THR A 634 5.94 -17.41 13.75
CA THR A 634 6.80 -17.08 14.89
C THR A 634 7.18 -15.61 14.96
N ALA A 635 6.81 -14.79 13.96
CA ALA A 635 7.13 -13.37 13.92
C ALA A 635 6.41 -12.62 15.04
N GLY A 636 7.17 -11.80 15.77
CA GLY A 636 6.63 -10.96 16.83
C GLY A 636 7.48 -9.73 17.10
N SER A 637 7.04 -8.92 18.06
CA SER A 637 7.68 -7.64 18.38
C SER A 637 9.08 -7.76 19.00
N ASN A 638 9.43 -8.92 19.56
CA ASN A 638 10.74 -9.19 20.16
C ASN A 638 11.58 -10.04 19.19
N ALA A 639 12.65 -9.46 18.64
CA ALA A 639 13.48 -10.10 17.62
C ALA A 639 14.16 -11.37 18.13
N ASP A 640 14.79 -11.34 19.31
CA ASP A 640 15.51 -12.49 19.87
C ASP A 640 14.58 -13.67 20.14
N ARG A 641 13.41 -13.38 20.73
CA ARG A 641 12.39 -14.40 20.98
C ARG A 641 11.86 -14.98 19.67
N SER A 642 11.56 -14.13 18.68
CA SER A 642 11.06 -14.57 17.38
C SER A 642 12.08 -15.46 16.67
N ALA A 643 13.36 -15.10 16.75
CA ALA A 643 14.44 -15.86 16.18
C ALA A 643 14.61 -17.24 16.85
N ALA A 644 14.59 -17.31 18.18
CA ALA A 644 14.65 -18.59 18.90
C ALA A 644 13.44 -19.50 18.61
N LEU A 645 12.24 -18.93 18.48
CA LEU A 645 11.04 -19.68 18.10
C LEU A 645 11.11 -20.18 16.66
N LEU A 646 11.63 -19.37 15.74
CA LEU A 646 11.84 -19.76 14.35
C LEU A 646 12.83 -20.93 14.25
N ASP A 647 13.98 -20.82 14.90
CA ASP A 647 15.02 -21.86 14.90
C ASP A 647 14.44 -23.21 15.36
N ALA A 648 13.73 -23.21 16.50
CA ALA A 648 13.09 -24.41 17.05
C ALA A 648 12.01 -24.99 16.13
N ARG A 649 11.18 -24.14 15.51
CA ARG A 649 10.12 -24.57 14.59
C ARG A 649 10.70 -25.19 13.32
N LEU A 650 11.73 -24.60 12.75
CA LEU A 650 12.36 -25.12 11.52
C LEU A 650 13.09 -26.44 11.78
N GLU A 651 13.64 -26.66 12.97
CA GLU A 651 14.20 -27.97 13.36
C GLU A 651 13.13 -29.07 13.40
N GLU A 652 11.97 -28.79 13.96
CA GLU A 652 10.83 -29.71 13.96
C GLU A 652 10.36 -30.03 12.53
N LEU A 653 10.16 -28.99 11.71
CA LEU A 653 9.70 -29.14 10.32
C LEU A 653 10.71 -29.86 9.43
N LEU A 654 12.01 -29.64 9.65
CA LEU A 654 13.05 -30.33 8.91
C LEU A 654 13.04 -31.83 9.21
N LEU A 655 12.81 -32.24 10.45
CA LEU A 655 12.66 -33.66 10.80
C LEU A 655 11.43 -34.27 10.13
N GLN A 656 10.30 -33.55 10.14
CA GLN A 656 9.07 -33.99 9.45
C GLN A 656 9.30 -34.15 7.94
N ALA A 657 9.93 -33.17 7.29
CA ALA A 657 10.31 -33.25 5.88
C ALA A 657 11.28 -34.42 5.62
N GLY A 658 12.28 -34.61 6.50
CA GLY A 658 13.13 -35.80 6.64
C GLY A 658 12.37 -37.10 6.45
N THR A 659 11.41 -37.34 7.36
CA THR A 659 10.63 -38.57 7.40
C THR A 659 9.71 -38.76 6.20
N ALA A 660 9.07 -37.69 5.72
CA ALA A 660 8.15 -37.74 4.58
C ALA A 660 8.86 -38.08 3.26
N LEU A 661 10.13 -37.69 3.13
CA LEU A 661 10.94 -37.86 1.92
C LEU A 661 11.81 -39.14 1.94
N ALA A 662 11.84 -39.87 3.06
CA ALA A 662 12.71 -41.03 3.29
C ALA A 662 12.37 -42.37 2.59
N PRO A 663 11.17 -42.68 2.02
CA PRO A 663 10.96 -44.00 1.40
C PRO A 663 11.72 -44.17 0.08
N ALA A 664 12.26 -45.38 -0.10
CA ALA A 664 13.20 -45.80 -1.14
C ALA A 664 12.74 -45.52 -2.58
N VAL A 665 13.73 -45.19 -3.42
CA VAL A 665 13.68 -44.98 -4.88
C VAL A 665 12.88 -46.07 -5.63
N GLU A 666 12.81 -47.31 -5.11
CA GLU A 666 12.02 -48.42 -5.70
C GLU A 666 10.50 -48.26 -5.60
N GLN A 667 9.96 -47.53 -4.62
CA GLN A 667 8.51 -47.30 -4.50
C GLN A 667 8.01 -46.09 -5.31
N ARG A 668 8.90 -45.18 -5.73
CA ARG A 668 8.54 -44.01 -6.54
C ARG A 668 8.19 -44.37 -7.99
N LEU A 669 8.76 -45.45 -8.52
CA LEU A 669 8.55 -45.92 -9.89
C LEU A 669 7.18 -46.58 -10.13
N VAL A 670 6.44 -46.94 -9.07
CA VAL A 670 5.13 -47.59 -9.19
C VAL A 670 3.97 -46.57 -9.17
N ALA A 671 4.25 -45.30 -8.90
CA ALA A 671 3.20 -44.34 -8.57
C ALA A 671 3.34 -42.99 -9.30
N GLU A 672 3.26 -43.00 -10.64
CA GLU A 672 3.12 -41.79 -11.46
C GLU A 672 1.81 -41.00 -11.23
N GLY A 673 1.01 -41.36 -10.21
CA GLY A 673 -0.16 -40.59 -9.75
C GLY A 673 -0.16 -40.21 -8.26
N ALA A 674 0.84 -40.61 -7.45
CA ALA A 674 0.77 -40.52 -5.97
C ALA A 674 1.72 -39.49 -5.32
N SER A 675 2.46 -38.69 -6.08
CA SER A 675 3.37 -37.68 -5.53
C SER A 675 2.64 -36.61 -4.66
N ASN A 676 1.33 -36.47 -4.84
CA ASN A 676 0.47 -35.56 -4.07
C ASN A 676 0.16 -36.07 -2.65
N THR A 677 0.17 -37.40 -2.43
CA THR A 677 -0.29 -38.01 -1.17
C THR A 677 0.77 -37.95 -0.08
N LEU A 678 2.06 -38.11 -0.43
CA LEU A 678 3.19 -38.07 0.52
C LEU A 678 3.50 -36.65 1.00
N LEU A 679 3.29 -35.63 0.16
CA LEU A 679 3.50 -34.22 0.51
C LEU A 679 2.31 -33.59 1.23
N TRP A 680 1.16 -34.27 1.28
CA TRP A 680 -0.08 -33.74 1.84
C TRP A 680 0.04 -33.26 3.30
N PRO A 681 0.68 -33.99 4.24
CA PRO A 681 0.84 -33.51 5.61
C PRO A 681 1.67 -32.23 5.69
N LEU A 682 2.75 -32.14 4.92
CA LEU A 682 3.61 -30.95 4.88
C LEU A 682 2.87 -29.74 4.28
N ARG A 683 2.08 -29.97 3.22
CA ARG A 683 1.23 -28.93 2.63
C ARG A 683 0.19 -28.42 3.61
N GLN A 684 -0.46 -29.30 4.38
CA GLN A 684 -1.41 -28.87 5.41
C GLN A 684 -0.73 -28.04 6.49
N SER A 685 0.43 -28.47 7.00
CA SER A 685 1.20 -27.70 7.98
C SER A 685 1.58 -26.30 7.45
N ALA A 686 2.10 -26.24 6.22
CA ALA A 686 2.42 -24.97 5.57
C ALA A 686 1.19 -24.07 5.42
N THR A 687 0.10 -24.61 4.88
CA THR A 687 -1.18 -23.93 4.66
C THR A 687 -1.74 -23.37 5.97
N GLN A 688 -1.68 -24.15 7.05
CA GLN A 688 -2.10 -23.71 8.38
C GLN A 688 -1.25 -22.53 8.85
N MET A 689 0.09 -22.65 8.83
CA MET A 689 0.97 -21.56 9.25
C MET A 689 0.76 -20.29 8.42
N LEU A 690 0.64 -20.42 7.10
CA LEU A 690 0.35 -19.31 6.18
C LEU A 690 -1.05 -18.70 6.38
N GLY A 691 -1.98 -19.43 7.00
CA GLY A 691 -3.34 -18.99 7.28
C GLY A 691 -3.57 -18.44 8.70
N THR A 692 -2.66 -18.69 9.66
CA THR A 692 -2.91 -18.46 11.11
C THR A 692 -3.23 -17.01 11.54
N ALA A 693 -3.11 -15.98 10.68
CA ALA A 693 -3.27 -14.59 11.12
C ALA A 693 -3.71 -13.55 10.05
N ASN A 694 -4.35 -13.95 8.95
CA ASN A 694 -4.72 -13.04 7.85
C ASN A 694 -6.03 -12.24 8.04
N GLY A 695 -6.84 -12.50 9.07
CA GLY A 695 -8.18 -11.93 9.24
C GLY A 695 -9.24 -12.36 8.20
N SER A 696 -8.83 -12.93 7.05
CA SER A 696 -9.68 -13.34 5.92
C SER A 696 -9.96 -14.85 5.83
N GLY A 697 -9.23 -15.69 6.56
CA GLY A 697 -9.34 -17.16 6.53
C GLY A 697 -8.62 -17.86 5.36
N GLU A 698 -8.16 -17.14 4.32
CA GLU A 698 -7.46 -17.72 3.15
C GLU A 698 -5.92 -17.73 3.30
N PRO A 699 -5.24 -18.88 3.28
CA PRO A 699 -3.79 -18.97 3.40
C PRO A 699 -3.05 -17.99 2.48
N ARG A 700 -2.05 -17.28 3.00
CA ARG A 700 -1.20 -16.43 2.14
C ARG A 700 -0.50 -17.28 1.09
N ARG A 701 -0.18 -16.66 -0.05
CA ARG A 701 0.53 -17.30 -1.16
C ARG A 701 1.91 -16.64 -1.34
N PRO A 702 2.96 -17.10 -0.64
CA PRO A 702 4.30 -16.57 -0.83
C PRO A 702 4.78 -16.70 -2.28
N PHE A 703 5.52 -15.71 -2.77
CA PHE A 703 6.17 -15.77 -4.06
C PHE A 703 7.66 -16.12 -3.89
N HIS A 704 7.97 -17.41 -3.93
CA HIS A 704 9.35 -17.89 -3.81
C HIS A 704 10.13 -17.62 -5.11
N TRP A 705 10.70 -16.42 -5.25
CA TRP A 705 11.44 -15.94 -6.42
C TRP A 705 12.33 -16.98 -7.11
N LEU A 706 13.17 -17.70 -6.35
CA LEU A 706 14.09 -18.69 -6.92
C LEU A 706 13.42 -20.00 -7.38
N VAL A 707 12.21 -20.28 -6.88
CA VAL A 707 11.37 -21.43 -7.28
C VAL A 707 10.49 -21.03 -8.47
N GLU A 708 9.94 -19.82 -8.44
CA GLU A 708 9.02 -19.35 -9.47
C GLU A 708 9.72 -18.93 -10.76
N PHE A 709 10.93 -18.35 -10.64
CA PHE A 709 11.79 -17.91 -11.75
C PHE A 709 13.19 -18.53 -11.66
N PRO A 710 13.30 -19.88 -11.75
CA PRO A 710 14.56 -20.59 -11.61
C PRO A 710 15.61 -20.17 -12.67
N GLU A 711 15.18 -19.80 -13.87
CA GLU A 711 16.02 -19.30 -14.96
C GLU A 711 16.68 -17.94 -14.67
N VAL A 712 16.12 -17.14 -13.76
CA VAL A 712 16.65 -15.84 -13.36
C VAL A 712 17.64 -15.99 -12.19
N PHE A 713 17.25 -16.74 -11.16
CA PHE A 713 18.01 -16.82 -9.90
C PHE A 713 19.09 -17.89 -9.90
N MET A 714 18.98 -18.92 -10.75
CA MET A 714 19.99 -19.97 -10.84
C MET A 714 20.80 -19.91 -12.14
N ALA A 715 20.77 -18.79 -12.88
CA ALA A 715 21.59 -18.56 -14.06
C ALA A 715 23.09 -18.75 -13.77
N SER A 716 23.91 -19.02 -14.80
CA SER A 716 25.37 -19.08 -14.65
C SER A 716 25.94 -17.72 -14.24
N GLY A 717 26.14 -17.48 -12.94
CA GLY A 717 26.59 -16.20 -12.38
C GLY A 717 25.97 -15.91 -10.99
N SER A 718 25.84 -14.62 -10.64
CA SER A 718 25.34 -14.16 -9.34
C SER A 718 23.81 -14.17 -9.15
N GLY A 719 23.03 -14.62 -10.16
CA GLY A 719 21.57 -14.72 -10.13
C GLY A 719 20.84 -13.37 -9.97
N GLY A 720 19.54 -13.33 -10.31
CA GLY A 720 18.66 -12.17 -10.09
C GLY A 720 18.36 -11.36 -11.36
N PHE A 721 17.44 -10.41 -11.24
CA PHE A 721 16.97 -9.57 -12.36
C PHE A 721 17.98 -8.50 -12.75
N ASP A 722 17.96 -8.11 -14.03
CA ASP A 722 18.70 -6.95 -14.55
C ASP A 722 18.08 -5.64 -14.12
N ALA A 723 16.76 -5.55 -14.18
CA ALA A 723 16.00 -4.37 -13.79
C ALA A 723 14.70 -4.71 -13.06
N LEU A 724 14.33 -3.85 -12.11
CA LEU A 724 12.98 -3.80 -11.56
C LEU A 724 12.32 -2.44 -11.84
N VAL A 725 11.10 -2.46 -12.38
CA VAL A 725 10.29 -1.27 -12.65
C VAL A 725 8.90 -1.46 -12.07
N GLY A 726 8.22 -0.42 -11.62
CA GLY A 726 6.84 -0.60 -11.13
C GLY A 726 6.30 0.51 -10.25
N ASN A 727 5.03 0.34 -9.87
CA ASN A 727 4.33 1.17 -8.90
C ASN A 727 3.82 0.34 -7.71
N PRO A 728 4.66 0.11 -6.69
CA PRO A 728 4.25 -0.58 -5.47
C PRO A 728 3.04 0.10 -4.78
N PRO A 729 2.19 -0.66 -4.07
CA PRO A 729 1.02 -0.11 -3.38
C PRO A 729 1.39 0.84 -2.23
N PHE A 730 0.65 1.96 -2.12
CA PHE A 730 0.82 2.94 -1.04
C PHE A 730 -0.10 2.60 0.14
N VAL A 731 0.48 2.07 1.21
CA VAL A 731 -0.23 1.66 2.44
C VAL A 731 0.58 2.12 3.65
N GLY A 732 0.13 3.22 4.27
CA GLY A 732 0.81 3.78 5.44
C GLY A 732 0.98 2.76 6.58
N GLY A 733 2.12 2.81 7.27
CA GLY A 733 2.54 1.73 8.18
C GLY A 733 1.56 1.33 9.29
N GLN A 734 0.71 2.26 9.75
CA GLN A 734 -0.33 1.97 10.75
C GLN A 734 -1.48 1.11 10.19
N LYS A 735 -1.69 1.13 8.87
CA LYS A 735 -2.75 0.36 8.19
C LYS A 735 -2.31 -1.07 7.85
N ILE A 736 -1.00 -1.34 7.74
CA ILE A 736 -0.48 -2.68 7.39
C ILE A 736 -1.00 -3.74 8.37
N THR A 737 -0.91 -3.47 9.68
CA THR A 737 -1.39 -4.41 10.71
C THR A 737 -2.89 -4.70 10.60
N GLY A 738 -3.70 -3.70 10.24
CA GLY A 738 -5.15 -3.85 10.12
C GLY A 738 -5.57 -4.62 8.87
N LEU A 739 -4.84 -4.45 7.77
CA LEU A 739 -5.11 -5.10 6.48
C LEU A 739 -4.53 -6.50 6.38
N PHE A 740 -3.27 -6.63 6.77
CA PHE A 740 -2.48 -7.83 6.52
C PHE A 740 -2.14 -8.57 7.81
N GLY A 741 -2.52 -8.10 9.00
CA GLY A 741 -2.19 -8.77 10.26
C GLY A 741 -0.85 -8.36 10.87
N THR A 742 -0.69 -8.65 12.17
CA THR A 742 0.52 -8.28 12.94
C THR A 742 1.70 -9.17 12.61
N ASP A 743 1.45 -10.46 12.41
CA ASP A 743 2.38 -11.48 11.92
C ASP A 743 3.11 -11.03 10.65
N TYR A 744 2.34 -10.55 9.67
CA TYR A 744 2.86 -10.09 8.40
C TYR A 744 3.74 -8.86 8.57
N ARG A 745 3.26 -7.87 9.32
CA ARG A 745 4.01 -6.65 9.60
C ARG A 745 5.32 -6.95 10.34
N ASP A 746 5.28 -7.85 11.32
CA ASP A 746 6.47 -8.25 12.08
C ASP A 746 7.43 -9.10 11.23
N HIS A 747 6.93 -9.95 10.32
CA HIS A 747 7.76 -10.65 9.33
C HIS A 747 8.51 -9.67 8.42
N LEU A 748 7.81 -8.67 7.86
CA LEU A 748 8.45 -7.63 7.04
C LEU A 748 9.55 -6.89 7.80
N VAL A 749 9.27 -6.52 9.05
CA VAL A 749 10.25 -5.85 9.92
C VAL A 749 11.48 -6.73 10.19
N LEU A 750 11.28 -7.98 10.56
CA LEU A 750 12.36 -8.87 10.95
C LEU A 750 13.23 -9.30 9.77
N TYR A 751 12.62 -9.65 8.63
CA TYR A 751 13.31 -10.37 7.56
C TYR A 751 13.55 -9.56 6.28
N LEU A 752 12.77 -8.53 6.00
CA LEU A 752 13.05 -7.60 4.88
C LEU A 752 13.77 -6.35 5.38
N ALA A 753 13.34 -5.79 6.52
CA ALA A 753 13.94 -4.59 7.10
C ALA A 753 15.05 -4.88 8.13
N ASP A 754 15.50 -6.13 8.25
CA ASP A 754 16.63 -6.52 9.12
C ASP A 754 16.44 -6.02 10.57
N GLY A 755 15.23 -6.24 11.11
CA GLY A 755 14.83 -5.81 12.45
C GLY A 755 14.49 -4.32 12.61
N ARG A 756 14.69 -3.48 11.58
CA ARG A 756 14.37 -2.03 11.65
C ARG A 756 12.86 -1.83 11.73
N ARG A 757 12.40 -1.37 12.89
CA ARG A 757 10.98 -1.11 13.16
C ARG A 757 10.66 0.38 12.99
N GLY A 758 9.59 0.65 12.26
CA GLY A 758 8.97 1.97 12.11
C GLY A 758 7.54 1.86 11.61
N SER A 759 6.86 2.99 11.48
CA SER A 759 5.57 3.14 10.78
C SER A 759 5.78 3.38 9.27
N ALA A 760 6.70 2.64 8.66
CA ALA A 760 7.03 2.73 7.24
C ALA A 760 5.85 2.31 6.34
N ASP A 761 5.65 3.02 5.24
CA ASP A 761 4.73 2.63 4.18
C ASP A 761 5.11 1.28 3.56
N LEU A 762 4.12 0.52 3.09
CA LEU A 762 4.34 -0.78 2.44
C LEU A 762 5.28 -0.68 1.24
N CYS A 763 5.25 0.43 0.49
CA CYS A 763 6.13 0.61 -0.67
C CYS A 763 7.63 0.56 -0.30
N ALA A 764 8.02 0.94 0.92
CA ALA A 764 9.41 0.86 1.36
C ALA A 764 9.94 -0.58 1.42
N TYR A 765 9.07 -1.56 1.72
CA TYR A 765 9.46 -2.97 1.72
C TYR A 765 9.64 -3.52 0.30
N PHE A 766 8.95 -2.96 -0.70
CA PHE A 766 9.19 -3.30 -2.11
C PHE A 766 10.55 -2.80 -2.59
N PHE A 767 11.00 -1.63 -2.12
CA PHE A 767 12.36 -1.14 -2.38
C PHE A 767 13.43 -2.07 -1.80
N LEU A 768 13.26 -2.53 -0.56
CA LEU A 768 14.15 -3.51 0.06
C LEU A 768 14.10 -4.86 -0.67
N ARG A 769 12.92 -5.30 -1.09
CA ARG A 769 12.76 -6.53 -1.89
C ARG A 769 13.41 -6.40 -3.26
N ALA A 770 13.35 -5.22 -3.90
CA ALA A 770 13.99 -4.99 -5.17
C ALA A 770 15.51 -5.19 -5.08
N GLN A 771 16.14 -4.66 -4.03
CA GLN A 771 17.57 -4.90 -3.77
C GLN A 771 17.91 -6.39 -3.63
N GLN A 772 17.03 -7.18 -2.99
CA GLN A 772 17.21 -8.62 -2.81
C GLN A 772 16.99 -9.44 -4.08
N ALA A 773 16.15 -8.95 -5.00
CA ALA A 773 15.80 -9.63 -6.24
C ALA A 773 16.70 -9.25 -7.43
N LEU A 774 17.42 -8.13 -7.34
CA LEU A 774 18.36 -7.68 -8.35
C LEU A 774 19.68 -8.44 -8.29
N ARG A 775 20.26 -8.67 -9.45
CA ARG A 775 21.66 -9.08 -9.56
C ARG A 775 22.60 -7.92 -9.18
N PRO A 776 23.86 -8.19 -8.80
CA PRO A 776 24.89 -7.15 -8.69
C PRO A 776 24.99 -6.30 -9.96
N GLY A 777 24.92 -4.97 -9.82
CA GLY A 777 24.89 -4.02 -10.93
C GLY A 777 23.52 -3.83 -11.60
N GLY A 778 22.48 -4.57 -11.18
CA GLY A 778 21.12 -4.38 -11.64
C GLY A 778 20.51 -3.05 -11.16
N THR A 779 19.56 -2.51 -11.91
CA THR A 779 18.93 -1.21 -11.66
C THR A 779 17.48 -1.34 -11.20
N PHE A 780 16.94 -0.34 -10.51
CA PHE A 780 15.51 -0.23 -10.28
C PHE A 780 15.01 1.18 -10.55
N GLY A 781 13.74 1.29 -10.92
CA GLY A 781 12.98 2.54 -10.95
C GLY A 781 11.57 2.29 -10.46
N LEU A 782 11.29 2.78 -9.25
CA LEU A 782 10.01 2.55 -8.58
C LEU A 782 9.36 3.87 -8.20
N LEU A 783 8.03 3.89 -8.29
CA LEU A 783 7.22 4.94 -7.70
C LEU A 783 7.02 4.70 -6.21
N ALA A 784 6.87 5.78 -5.45
CA ALA A 784 6.58 5.73 -4.02
C ALA A 784 5.78 6.95 -3.59
N VAL A 785 5.13 6.86 -2.43
CA VAL A 785 4.57 8.03 -1.73
C VAL A 785 5.69 9.01 -1.36
N ASN A 786 5.38 10.31 -1.24
CA ASN A 786 6.34 11.34 -0.83
C ASN A 786 7.10 10.99 0.46
N THR A 787 6.44 10.29 1.40
CA THR A 787 7.07 9.86 2.65
C THR A 787 8.25 8.90 2.47
N ILE A 788 8.52 8.36 1.28
CA ILE A 788 9.74 7.57 1.01
C ILE A 788 11.04 8.32 1.36
N ALA A 789 10.99 9.65 1.35
CA ALA A 789 12.08 10.55 1.74
C ALA A 789 11.93 11.14 3.16
N GLU A 790 10.89 10.75 3.91
CA GLU A 790 10.51 11.33 5.20
C GLU A 790 10.36 10.26 6.30
N GLY A 791 10.57 10.67 7.55
CA GLY A 791 10.25 9.89 8.75
C GLY A 791 10.74 8.43 8.75
N ASP A 792 9.90 7.54 9.27
CA ASP A 792 10.18 6.10 9.39
C ASP A 792 10.28 5.39 8.03
N THR A 793 9.51 5.82 7.02
CA THR A 793 9.52 5.21 5.69
C THR A 793 10.90 5.38 5.03
N ARG A 794 11.52 6.57 5.13
CA ARG A 794 12.91 6.78 4.68
C ARG A 794 13.90 5.90 5.42
N GLN A 795 13.80 5.85 6.74
CA GLN A 795 14.76 5.13 7.59
C GLN A 795 14.75 3.63 7.34
N VAL A 796 13.54 3.05 7.15
CA VAL A 796 13.37 1.63 6.83
C VAL A 796 13.77 1.34 5.37
N GLY A 797 13.41 2.21 4.43
CA GLY A 797 13.67 2.07 3.00
C GLY A 797 15.02 2.63 2.54
N LEU A 798 15.02 3.84 1.96
CA LEU A 798 16.17 4.41 1.24
C LEU A 798 17.44 4.53 2.09
N GLU A 799 17.34 4.95 3.36
CA GLU A 799 18.52 5.10 4.23
C GLU A 799 19.20 3.75 4.47
N ALA A 800 18.41 2.68 4.60
CA ALA A 800 18.94 1.34 4.75
C ALA A 800 19.58 0.81 3.46
N MET A 801 18.96 1.04 2.31
CA MET A 801 19.50 0.63 1.01
C MET A 801 20.86 1.29 0.73
N LEU A 802 20.99 2.59 0.98
CA LEU A 802 22.25 3.32 0.81
C LEU A 802 23.36 2.73 1.70
N ARG A 803 23.04 2.37 2.95
CA ARG A 803 23.99 1.70 3.86
C ARG A 803 24.41 0.31 3.40
N GLN A 804 23.56 -0.36 2.63
CA GLN A 804 23.80 -1.70 2.09
C GLN A 804 24.44 -1.67 0.70
N GLY A 805 24.91 -0.50 0.23
CA GLY A 805 25.69 -0.37 -1.00
C GLY A 805 24.88 -0.11 -2.27
N VAL A 806 23.61 0.31 -2.14
CA VAL A 806 22.83 0.85 -3.26
C VAL A 806 23.24 2.30 -3.53
N ALA A 807 23.37 2.68 -4.79
CA ALA A 807 23.58 4.07 -5.20
C ALA A 807 22.36 4.61 -5.94
N LEU A 808 21.83 5.75 -5.50
CA LEU A 808 20.78 6.48 -6.21
C LEU A 808 21.40 7.35 -7.32
N TYR A 809 20.82 7.28 -8.52
CA TYR A 809 21.32 8.03 -9.69
C TYR A 809 20.28 8.93 -10.35
N ALA A 810 18.98 8.70 -10.15
CA ALA A 810 17.96 9.64 -10.59
C ALA A 810 16.77 9.69 -9.64
N ALA A 811 16.24 10.87 -9.36
CA ALA A 811 15.03 11.03 -8.55
C ALA A 811 14.19 12.24 -9.00
N ARG A 812 12.87 12.12 -8.86
CA ARG A 812 11.90 13.22 -8.95
C ARG A 812 10.99 13.18 -7.72
N PRO A 813 11.32 13.91 -6.64
CA PRO A 813 10.51 13.94 -5.43
C PRO A 813 9.28 14.84 -5.55
N ASN A 814 8.23 14.53 -4.77
CA ASN A 814 7.09 15.42 -4.47
C ASN A 814 6.33 15.98 -5.68
N PHE A 815 6.21 15.23 -6.77
CA PHE A 815 5.35 15.64 -7.88
C PHE A 815 3.89 15.32 -7.58
N GLU A 816 2.98 16.17 -8.06
CA GLU A 816 1.54 15.91 -7.97
C GLU A 816 1.16 14.77 -8.92
N TRP A 817 0.40 13.79 -8.42
CA TRP A 817 -0.09 12.71 -9.25
C TRP A 817 -0.93 13.27 -10.40
N PRO A 818 -0.62 12.96 -11.68
CA PRO A 818 -1.40 13.49 -12.79
C PRO A 818 -2.87 13.01 -12.71
N GLY A 819 -3.82 13.94 -12.85
CA GLY A 819 -5.26 13.64 -12.85
C GLY A 819 -5.98 14.11 -11.58
N ALA A 820 -7.06 13.41 -11.20
CA ALA A 820 -7.96 13.81 -10.10
C ALA A 820 -7.49 13.37 -8.70
N ALA A 821 -6.41 12.58 -8.60
CA ALA A 821 -5.91 12.05 -7.33
C ALA A 821 -5.05 13.11 -6.61
N ALA A 822 -5.47 13.55 -5.43
CA ALA A 822 -4.70 14.49 -4.59
C ALA A 822 -3.58 13.76 -3.80
N VAL A 823 -2.65 13.12 -4.52
CA VAL A 823 -1.52 12.37 -3.93
C VAL A 823 -0.20 12.96 -4.42
N ALA A 824 0.72 13.23 -3.50
CA ALA A 824 2.10 13.58 -3.84
C ALA A 824 2.95 12.29 -3.90
N ALA A 825 3.68 12.11 -4.99
CA ALA A 825 4.50 10.93 -5.24
C ALA A 825 5.95 11.30 -5.57
N SER A 826 6.81 10.29 -5.51
CA SER A 826 8.23 10.36 -5.83
C SER A 826 8.61 9.22 -6.76
N ALA A 827 9.44 9.51 -7.76
CA ALA A 827 10.06 8.50 -8.63
C ALA A 827 11.53 8.36 -8.25
N VAL A 828 11.99 7.15 -7.96
CA VAL A 828 13.35 6.91 -7.43
C VAL A 828 14.04 5.80 -8.22
N HIS A 829 15.27 6.08 -8.66
CA HIS A 829 16.09 5.18 -9.45
C HIS A 829 17.43 4.92 -8.78
N GLY A 830 17.82 3.66 -8.72
CA GLY A 830 19.08 3.25 -8.10
C GLY A 830 19.67 1.99 -8.73
N VAL A 831 20.92 1.72 -8.35
CA VAL A 831 21.68 0.55 -8.79
C VAL A 831 22.19 -0.22 -7.57
N CYS A 832 22.16 -1.55 -7.64
CA CYS A 832 22.77 -2.43 -6.64
C CYS A 832 24.29 -2.47 -6.86
N GLY A 833 25.00 -1.43 -6.40
CA GLY A 833 26.43 -1.27 -6.56
C GLY A 833 26.84 0.20 -6.63
N SER A 834 28.03 0.46 -7.19
CA SER A 834 28.54 1.81 -7.36
C SER A 834 27.99 2.50 -8.61
N TRP A 835 27.87 3.83 -8.56
CA TRP A 835 27.49 4.67 -9.69
C TRP A 835 28.51 5.79 -9.90
N SER A 836 29.07 5.85 -11.10
CA SER A 836 30.10 6.85 -11.49
C SER A 836 29.61 7.86 -12.52
N GLY A 837 28.41 7.65 -13.11
CA GLY A 837 27.81 8.56 -14.06
C GLY A 837 27.17 9.80 -13.40
N ALA A 838 26.58 10.66 -14.22
CA ALA A 838 25.84 11.81 -13.73
C ALA A 838 24.65 11.37 -12.86
N ARG A 839 24.44 12.03 -11.71
CA ARG A 839 23.23 11.86 -10.91
C ARG A 839 22.26 12.99 -11.24
N ARG A 840 20.96 12.68 -11.37
CA ARG A 840 19.94 13.65 -11.80
C ARG A 840 18.81 13.79 -10.77
N LEU A 841 18.61 14.98 -10.24
CA LEU A 841 17.48 15.31 -9.38
C LEU A 841 16.58 16.30 -10.11
N ASN A 842 15.30 15.95 -10.33
CA ASN A 842 14.39 16.73 -11.18
C ASN A 842 14.98 17.04 -12.58
N GLY A 843 15.73 16.09 -13.15
CA GLY A 843 16.44 16.24 -14.42
C GLY A 843 17.77 17.01 -14.36
N MET A 844 18.02 17.75 -13.27
CA MET A 844 19.22 18.55 -13.06
C MET A 844 20.39 17.71 -12.54
N ALA A 845 21.60 17.94 -13.05
CA ALA A 845 22.79 17.24 -12.58
C ALA A 845 23.16 17.66 -11.15
N VAL A 846 23.38 16.67 -10.27
CA VAL A 846 23.74 16.87 -8.86
C VAL A 846 24.92 15.97 -8.47
N PRO A 847 25.74 16.35 -7.47
CA PRO A 847 26.90 15.54 -7.06
C PRO A 847 26.48 14.24 -6.35
N THR A 848 25.42 14.29 -5.54
CA THR A 848 24.88 13.16 -4.79
C THR A 848 23.36 13.20 -4.75
N ILE A 849 22.73 12.07 -4.43
CA ILE A 849 21.31 11.96 -4.09
C ILE A 849 21.23 11.20 -2.77
N SER A 850 20.83 11.88 -1.70
CA SER A 850 20.70 11.27 -0.37
C SER A 850 19.37 10.53 -0.17
N ALA A 851 19.18 9.90 0.99
CA ALA A 851 17.91 9.28 1.36
C ALA A 851 16.75 10.29 1.47
N PHE A 852 17.04 11.60 1.56
CA PHE A 852 16.04 12.66 1.55
C PHE A 852 15.64 13.08 0.13
N LEU A 853 16.18 12.39 -0.90
CA LEU A 853 16.05 12.76 -2.30
C LEU A 853 16.50 14.20 -2.56
N SER A 854 17.58 14.61 -1.90
CA SER A 854 18.20 15.93 -2.04
C SER A 854 19.64 15.83 -2.53
N ALA A 855 20.17 16.96 -3.00
CA ALA A 855 21.56 17.07 -3.47
C ALA A 855 22.59 17.13 -2.33
N GLU A 856 22.14 17.12 -1.07
CA GLU A 856 22.97 17.26 0.13
C GLU A 856 23.08 15.93 0.87
N ASP A 857 24.24 15.68 1.49
CA ASP A 857 24.43 14.55 2.40
C ASP A 857 23.79 14.87 3.77
N GLU A 858 22.46 14.76 3.82
CA GLU A 858 21.65 15.10 4.98
C GLU A 858 21.71 14.02 6.09
N TRP A 859 21.93 14.45 7.33
CA TRP A 859 21.99 13.59 8.51
C TRP A 859 20.59 13.40 9.13
N SER A 860 20.18 12.15 9.33
CA SER A 860 19.00 11.82 10.17
C SER A 860 19.36 12.01 11.65
N PRO A 861 18.73 12.95 12.38
CA PRO A 861 19.07 13.17 13.78
C PRO A 861 18.86 11.94 14.65
N LYS A 862 19.72 11.76 15.64
CA LYS A 862 19.68 10.63 16.56
C LYS A 862 19.30 11.09 17.97
N PRO A 863 18.47 10.32 18.71
CA PRO A 863 18.20 10.60 20.11
C PRO A 863 19.49 10.63 20.91
N LEU A 864 19.65 11.65 21.75
CA LEU A 864 20.81 11.83 22.62
C LEU A 864 20.47 11.32 24.03
N ARG A 865 21.34 10.50 24.62
CA ARG A 865 21.19 10.00 26.00
C ARG A 865 21.05 11.16 26.98
N ALA A 866 21.73 12.28 26.73
CA ALA A 866 21.61 13.50 27.51
C ALA A 866 20.17 14.06 27.62
N ASN A 867 19.27 13.72 26.69
CA ASN A 867 17.88 14.17 26.68
C ASN A 867 16.89 13.11 27.22
N THR A 868 17.36 11.90 27.54
CA THR A 868 16.51 10.80 28.00
C THR A 868 15.79 11.16 29.30
N GLY A 869 14.48 10.88 29.37
CA GLY A 869 13.67 11.10 30.58
C GLY A 869 13.34 12.57 30.88
N LYS A 870 13.57 13.49 29.93
CA LYS A 870 13.29 14.93 30.10
C LYS A 870 12.04 15.41 29.37
N SER A 871 11.53 14.66 28.40
CA SER A 871 10.31 14.98 27.64
C SER A 871 9.39 13.78 27.54
N PHE A 872 8.09 14.01 27.59
CA PHE A 872 7.08 12.95 27.61
C PHE A 872 5.82 13.37 26.84
N GLN A 873 5.08 12.38 26.35
CA GLN A 873 3.71 12.58 25.92
C GLN A 873 2.76 12.42 27.12
N GLY A 874 1.67 13.19 27.15
CA GLY A 874 0.62 13.05 28.16
C GLY A 874 -0.16 11.73 28.13
N SER A 875 -1.11 11.60 29.04
CA SER A 875 -1.90 10.39 29.30
C SER A 875 -3.03 10.18 28.29
N ILE A 876 -3.26 8.92 27.89
CA ILE A 876 -4.37 8.52 27.01
C ILE A 876 -5.51 8.01 27.90
N VAL A 877 -6.51 8.86 28.14
CA VAL A 877 -7.65 8.54 29.01
C VAL A 877 -8.57 7.47 28.39
N LEU A 878 -8.95 7.66 27.12
CA LEU A 878 -9.82 6.78 26.33
C LEU A 878 -11.17 6.47 27.03
N GLY A 879 -12.12 7.39 26.88
CA GLY A 879 -13.48 7.32 27.42
C GLY A 879 -13.90 8.66 28.02
N MET A 880 -14.96 9.29 27.51
CA MET A 880 -15.41 10.61 27.98
C MET A 880 -15.94 10.57 29.42
N GLY A 881 -16.38 9.39 29.90
CA GLY A 881 -16.85 9.15 31.26
C GLY A 881 -15.80 9.34 32.37
N PHE A 882 -14.52 9.48 32.03
CA PHE A 882 -13.48 9.89 32.98
C PHE A 882 -13.45 11.39 33.23
N THR A 883 -14.04 12.20 32.34
CA THR A 883 -13.97 13.67 32.42
C THR A 883 -15.26 14.27 32.96
N MET A 884 -15.15 15.39 33.67
CA MET A 884 -16.30 16.15 34.20
C MET A 884 -16.02 17.65 34.22
N SER A 885 -17.06 18.44 34.50
CA SER A 885 -16.93 19.88 34.69
C SER A 885 -16.17 20.21 35.99
N PRO A 886 -15.49 21.36 36.09
CA PRO A 886 -14.92 21.84 37.34
C PRO A 886 -15.96 21.92 38.48
N GLU A 887 -17.18 22.34 38.18
CA GLU A 887 -18.28 22.47 39.14
C GLU A 887 -18.66 21.10 39.72
N ASP A 888 -18.81 20.08 38.88
CA ASP A 888 -19.12 18.72 39.30
C ASP A 888 -17.99 18.14 40.16
N ALA A 889 -16.73 18.34 39.76
CA ALA A 889 -15.58 17.88 40.52
C ALA A 889 -15.55 18.50 41.92
N GLN A 890 -15.77 19.81 42.03
CA GLN A 890 -15.84 20.49 43.32
C GLN A 890 -17.04 20.02 44.15
N ALA A 891 -18.19 19.76 43.54
CA ALA A 891 -19.35 19.20 44.24
C ALA A 891 -19.09 17.79 44.80
N HIS A 892 -18.31 16.95 44.10
CA HIS A 892 -17.88 15.64 44.61
C HIS A 892 -16.84 15.76 45.73
N ILE A 893 -15.91 16.71 45.64
CA ILE A 893 -14.92 16.97 46.71
C ILE A 893 -15.60 17.52 47.97
N ALA A 894 -16.57 18.43 47.80
CA ALA A 894 -17.33 18.99 48.92
C ALA A 894 -18.15 17.93 49.67
N ARG A 895 -18.71 16.95 48.94
CA ARG A 895 -19.45 15.81 49.54
C ARG A 895 -18.54 14.83 50.26
N ALA A 896 -17.39 14.49 49.67
CA ALA A 896 -16.41 13.60 50.26
C ALA A 896 -15.00 14.14 50.01
N PRO A 897 -14.36 14.79 51.01
CA PRO A 897 -13.04 15.42 50.84
C PRO A 897 -11.96 14.49 50.28
N ARG A 898 -12.06 13.18 50.57
CA ARG A 898 -11.16 12.15 50.04
C ARG A 898 -11.13 12.12 48.51
N ASN A 899 -12.23 12.45 47.82
CA ASN A 899 -12.32 12.45 46.35
C ASN A 899 -11.28 13.35 45.68
N ALA A 900 -10.71 14.34 46.40
CA ALA A 900 -9.60 15.14 45.90
C ALA A 900 -8.34 14.32 45.57
N GLU A 901 -8.19 13.10 46.11
CA GLU A 901 -7.08 12.19 45.79
C GLU A 901 -7.13 11.60 44.37
N VAL A 902 -8.29 11.64 43.71
CA VAL A 902 -8.51 11.03 42.39
C VAL A 902 -9.10 12.00 41.36
N LEU A 903 -9.43 13.22 41.75
CA LEU A 903 -9.94 14.27 40.87
C LEU A 903 -8.86 15.30 40.59
N PHE A 904 -8.51 15.47 39.30
CA PHE A 904 -7.45 16.38 38.89
C PHE A 904 -7.89 17.29 37.74
N PRO A 905 -7.39 18.53 37.65
CA PRO A 905 -7.52 19.34 36.45
C PRO A 905 -6.96 18.59 35.23
N TYR A 906 -7.66 18.60 34.10
CA TYR A 906 -7.28 17.89 32.88
C TYR A 906 -6.95 18.87 31.77
N LEU A 907 -5.65 19.07 31.53
CA LEU A 907 -5.16 20.06 30.56
C LEU A 907 -5.03 19.42 29.18
N ASN A 908 -5.73 19.97 28.19
CA ASN A 908 -5.66 19.53 26.79
C ASN A 908 -5.04 20.61 25.88
N GLY A 909 -4.86 20.30 24.59
CA GLY A 909 -4.26 21.23 23.62
C GLY A 909 -5.08 22.49 23.36
N GLU A 910 -6.41 22.40 23.41
CA GLU A 910 -7.31 23.55 23.26
C GLU A 910 -7.22 24.48 24.48
N ASP A 911 -7.20 23.91 25.69
CA ASP A 911 -7.00 24.67 26.93
C ASP A 911 -5.68 25.44 26.89
N LEU A 912 -4.61 24.78 26.44
CA LEU A 912 -3.28 25.38 26.35
C LEU A 912 -3.23 26.52 25.31
N ASN A 913 -3.88 26.33 24.16
CA ASN A 913 -3.78 27.26 23.03
C ASN A 913 -4.78 28.42 23.09
N SER A 914 -5.98 28.19 23.63
CA SER A 914 -7.10 29.12 23.52
C SER A 914 -7.48 29.77 24.85
N HIS A 915 -7.24 29.11 25.99
CA HIS A 915 -7.57 29.69 27.30
C HIS A 915 -6.58 30.82 27.66
N PRO A 916 -7.04 32.03 28.07
CA PRO A 916 -6.16 33.16 28.41
C PRO A 916 -5.13 32.88 29.51
N ARG A 917 -5.48 32.01 30.47
CA ARG A 917 -4.61 31.57 31.57
C ARG A 917 -3.95 30.20 31.35
N GLN A 918 -4.17 29.56 30.21
CA GLN A 918 -3.68 28.20 29.93
C GLN A 918 -4.05 27.19 31.03
N GLN A 919 -5.30 27.29 31.53
CA GLN A 919 -5.82 26.44 32.60
C GLN A 919 -6.77 25.41 32.03
N ALA A 920 -6.84 24.25 32.68
CA ALA A 920 -7.75 23.17 32.31
C ALA A 920 -9.21 23.63 32.40
N SER A 921 -9.99 23.41 31.34
CA SER A 921 -11.44 23.66 31.32
C SER A 921 -12.25 22.49 31.90
N ARG A 922 -11.60 21.36 32.17
CA ARG A 922 -12.21 20.09 32.60
C ARG A 922 -11.40 19.46 33.73
N TRP A 923 -12.05 18.56 34.46
CA TRP A 923 -11.41 17.69 35.44
C TRP A 923 -11.50 16.23 35.00
N VAL A 924 -10.63 15.38 35.53
CA VAL A 924 -10.58 13.96 35.21
C VAL A 924 -10.48 13.11 36.48
N ILE A 925 -11.17 11.98 36.47
CA ILE A 925 -11.06 10.90 37.45
C ILE A 925 -9.84 10.06 37.10
N ASN A 926 -8.86 9.96 37.98
CA ASN A 926 -7.65 9.16 37.78
C ASN A 926 -7.36 8.29 39.00
N PHE A 927 -7.59 7.00 38.88
CA PHE A 927 -7.22 5.98 39.88
C PHE A 927 -5.78 5.49 39.74
N TRP A 928 -4.97 6.13 38.88
CA TRP A 928 -3.57 5.77 38.63
C TRP A 928 -3.40 4.30 38.23
N ASP A 929 -2.52 3.55 38.89
CA ASP A 929 -2.36 2.11 38.72
C ASP A 929 -3.00 1.29 39.87
N TRP A 930 -3.87 1.90 40.67
CA TRP A 930 -4.45 1.26 41.85
C TRP A 930 -5.34 0.06 41.49
N PRO A 931 -5.35 -1.01 42.31
CA PRO A 931 -6.28 -2.12 42.16
C PRO A 931 -7.74 -1.67 42.19
N LEU A 932 -8.65 -2.48 41.64
CA LEU A 932 -10.08 -2.19 41.63
C LEU A 932 -10.65 -2.22 43.05
N GLU A 933 -10.43 -3.30 43.79
CA GLU A 933 -11.11 -3.53 45.08
C GLU A 933 -10.37 -4.56 45.96
N ARG A 934 -10.71 -4.52 47.27
CA ARG A 934 -10.31 -5.55 48.24
C ARG A 934 -11.39 -6.63 48.25
N SER A 935 -11.16 -7.74 47.53
CA SER A 935 -12.17 -8.79 47.30
C SER A 935 -11.60 -10.22 47.25
N VAL A 936 -10.31 -10.39 47.54
CA VAL A 936 -9.70 -11.71 47.59
C VAL A 936 -10.03 -12.36 48.94
N GLU A 937 -10.96 -13.30 48.93
CA GLU A 937 -11.30 -14.12 50.10
C GLU A 937 -10.10 -15.02 50.49
N ASP A 938 -9.87 -15.17 51.80
CA ASP A 938 -8.80 -15.98 52.42
C ASP A 938 -7.34 -15.61 52.04
N GLY A 939 -7.12 -14.45 51.40
CA GLY A 939 -5.78 -13.92 51.11
C GLY A 939 -5.23 -13.04 52.23
N SER A 940 -3.89 -12.99 52.38
CA SER A 940 -3.21 -11.99 53.21
C SER A 940 -2.02 -11.39 52.45
N TRP A 941 -2.06 -10.07 52.24
CA TRP A 941 -1.01 -9.28 51.63
C TRP A 941 0.28 -9.36 52.44
N SER A 942 0.19 -9.24 53.76
CA SER A 942 1.34 -9.28 54.67
C SER A 942 2.03 -10.65 54.67
N ALA A 943 1.29 -11.75 54.53
CA ALA A 943 1.81 -13.11 54.49
C ALA A 943 2.22 -13.61 53.08
N ALA A 944 1.78 -12.95 52.01
CA ALA A 944 2.05 -13.37 50.64
C ALA A 944 3.51 -13.15 50.19
N ASP A 945 4.00 -14.04 49.33
CA ASP A 945 5.28 -13.87 48.67
C ASP A 945 5.22 -12.82 47.53
N ALA A 946 6.38 -12.47 46.96
CA ALA A 946 6.47 -11.46 45.91
C ALA A 946 5.66 -11.80 44.65
N ARG A 947 5.58 -13.09 44.30
CA ARG A 947 4.88 -13.56 43.09
C ARG A 947 3.37 -13.48 43.26
N GLN A 948 2.87 -13.84 44.44
CA GLN A 948 1.45 -13.79 44.76
C GLN A 948 0.95 -12.35 44.89
N ARG A 949 1.75 -11.46 45.50
CA ARG A 949 1.49 -10.01 45.49
C ARG A 949 1.44 -9.45 44.07
N GLU A 950 2.35 -9.87 43.20
CA GLU A 950 2.36 -9.44 41.80
C GLU A 950 1.11 -9.90 41.03
N LEU A 951 0.67 -11.14 41.26
CA LEU A 951 -0.56 -11.69 40.67
C LEU A 951 -1.79 -10.87 41.08
N TRP A 952 -1.96 -10.57 42.37
CA TRP A 952 -3.09 -9.76 42.85
C TRP A 952 -3.09 -8.33 42.28
N LEU A 953 -1.92 -7.68 42.20
CA LEU A 953 -1.80 -6.36 41.55
C LEU A 953 -2.09 -6.43 40.05
N ARG A 954 -1.70 -7.53 39.38
CA ARG A 954 -1.97 -7.74 37.96
C ARG A 954 -3.46 -7.89 37.70
N ASP A 955 -4.14 -8.70 38.50
CA ASP A 955 -5.54 -9.05 38.35
C ASP A 955 -6.46 -7.91 38.86
N GLY A 956 -5.92 -6.98 39.64
CA GLY A 956 -6.63 -5.80 40.13
C GLY A 956 -7.53 -6.08 41.33
N ARG A 957 -7.44 -7.26 41.94
CA ARG A 957 -8.14 -7.63 43.18
C ARG A 957 -7.10 -7.98 44.22
N VAL A 958 -7.18 -7.35 45.38
CA VAL A 958 -6.23 -7.53 46.48
C VAL A 958 -6.94 -8.02 47.76
N PRO A 959 -6.21 -8.56 48.75
CA PRO A 959 -6.79 -8.93 50.03
C PRO A 959 -7.13 -7.71 50.92
N ASP A 960 -7.86 -7.96 51.99
CA ASP A 960 -8.34 -6.92 52.91
C ASP A 960 -7.25 -6.16 53.66
N ASP A 961 -6.11 -6.81 53.94
CA ASP A 961 -4.95 -6.19 54.60
C ASP A 961 -4.01 -5.45 53.62
N TYR A 962 -4.41 -5.24 52.36
CA TYR A 962 -3.64 -4.44 51.40
C TYR A 962 -3.53 -2.97 51.87
N PRO A 963 -2.29 -2.45 52.07
CA PRO A 963 -2.08 -1.15 52.69
C PRO A 963 -2.30 0.04 51.74
N GLY A 964 -2.32 -0.19 50.42
CA GLY A 964 -2.48 0.87 49.42
C GLY A 964 -3.95 1.25 49.15
N ARG A 965 -4.14 2.26 48.30
CA ARG A 965 -5.47 2.67 47.80
C ARG A 965 -6.00 1.68 46.76
N VAL A 966 -7.33 1.53 46.70
CA VAL A 966 -8.04 0.82 45.62
C VAL A 966 -9.12 1.73 45.05
N ALA A 967 -9.52 1.54 43.80
CA ALA A 967 -10.55 2.37 43.17
C ALA A 967 -11.90 2.29 43.92
N GLY A 968 -12.20 1.13 44.52
CA GLY A 968 -13.37 0.90 45.38
C GLY A 968 -13.42 1.76 46.64
N ASP A 969 -12.32 2.41 47.03
CA ASP A 969 -12.31 3.42 48.10
C ASP A 969 -13.10 4.70 47.71
N PHE A 970 -13.47 4.85 46.43
CA PHE A 970 -14.13 6.02 45.83
C PHE A 970 -15.41 5.61 45.08
N PRO A 971 -16.43 5.10 45.77
CA PRO A 971 -17.57 4.40 45.15
C PRO A 971 -18.36 5.28 44.17
N GLU A 972 -18.60 6.56 44.49
CA GLU A 972 -19.34 7.47 43.59
C GLU A 972 -18.61 7.70 42.26
N LEU A 973 -17.29 7.93 42.30
CA LEU A 973 -16.49 8.20 41.12
C LEU A 973 -16.25 6.93 40.30
N LEU A 974 -16.05 5.80 40.98
CA LEU A 974 -15.94 4.50 40.31
C LEU A 974 -17.24 4.13 39.61
N ASP A 975 -18.40 4.46 40.16
CA ASP A 975 -19.71 4.22 39.53
C ASP A 975 -19.89 5.03 38.23
N ILE A 976 -19.43 6.29 38.21
CA ILE A 976 -19.42 7.11 36.99
C ILE A 976 -18.62 6.41 35.89
N VAL A 977 -17.39 5.98 36.19
CA VAL A 977 -16.53 5.28 35.23
C VAL A 977 -17.16 3.94 34.83
N ARG A 978 -17.78 3.21 35.75
CA ARG A 978 -18.45 1.94 35.48
C ARG A 978 -19.63 2.11 34.53
N ARG A 979 -20.44 3.14 34.70
CA ARG A 979 -21.63 3.39 33.87
C ARG A 979 -21.29 3.97 32.50
N LEU A 980 -20.28 4.82 32.42
CA LEU A 980 -19.98 5.61 31.22
C LEU A 980 -18.78 5.11 30.41
N VAL A 981 -17.83 4.39 31.02
CA VAL A 981 -16.61 3.92 30.34
C VAL A 981 -16.63 2.42 30.10
N LYS A 982 -17.05 1.62 31.10
CA LYS A 982 -17.02 0.16 30.99
C LYS A 982 -17.78 -0.40 29.76
N PRO A 983 -18.99 0.07 29.40
CA PRO A 983 -19.71 -0.46 28.24
C PRO A 983 -18.95 -0.29 26.92
N GLU A 984 -18.27 0.84 26.74
CA GLU A 984 -17.41 1.08 25.58
C GLU A 984 -16.14 0.24 25.64
N ARG A 985 -15.56 0.07 26.84
CA ARG A 985 -14.35 -0.73 27.04
C ARG A 985 -14.59 -2.20 26.80
N ASP A 986 -15.73 -2.77 27.19
CA ASP A 986 -16.08 -4.18 26.99
C ASP A 986 -16.04 -4.59 25.50
N GLN A 987 -16.28 -3.65 24.59
CA GLN A 987 -16.23 -3.86 23.13
C GLN A 987 -14.82 -3.68 22.52
N ASN A 988 -13.82 -3.31 23.32
CA ASN A 988 -12.47 -3.03 22.81
C ASN A 988 -11.69 -4.32 22.53
N ASN A 989 -11.02 -4.43 21.38
CA ASN A 989 -10.26 -5.64 21.01
C ASN A 989 -9.08 -5.96 21.94
N ARG A 990 -8.51 -4.99 22.66
CA ARG A 990 -7.37 -5.21 23.58
C ARG A 990 -7.86 -5.64 24.96
N ALA A 991 -7.52 -6.87 25.38
CA ALA A 991 -7.92 -7.44 26.67
C ALA A 991 -7.58 -6.52 27.86
N VAL A 992 -6.37 -5.95 27.90
CA VAL A 992 -5.93 -5.04 28.97
C VAL A 992 -6.90 -3.85 29.16
N TYR A 993 -7.51 -3.34 28.09
CA TYR A 993 -8.44 -2.21 28.15
C TYR A 993 -9.84 -2.63 28.59
N ARG A 994 -10.25 -3.87 28.31
CA ARG A 994 -11.50 -4.45 28.81
C ARG A 994 -11.38 -4.78 30.30
N ASP A 995 -10.31 -5.49 30.65
CA ASP A 995 -10.10 -6.06 31.97
C ASP A 995 -9.78 -4.96 33.00
N LYS A 996 -9.07 -3.90 32.59
CA LYS A 996 -8.73 -2.74 33.43
C LYS A 996 -9.48 -1.48 33.01
N TRP A 997 -10.80 -1.60 32.85
CA TRP A 997 -11.67 -0.51 32.38
C TRP A 997 -11.64 0.77 33.24
N TRP A 998 -11.22 0.68 34.51
CA TRP A 998 -11.09 1.83 35.42
C TRP A 998 -9.74 2.55 35.31
N HIS A 999 -8.78 2.01 34.55
CA HIS A 999 -7.51 2.67 34.26
C HIS A 999 -7.57 3.45 32.94
N PHE A 1000 -6.77 4.51 32.85
CA PHE A 1000 -6.46 5.12 31.55
C PHE A 1000 -5.82 4.09 30.62
N ALA A 1001 -6.04 4.24 29.31
CA ALA A 1001 -5.39 3.38 28.32
C ALA A 1001 -3.86 3.50 28.39
N GLU A 1002 -3.33 4.71 28.59
CA GLU A 1002 -1.91 4.95 28.88
C GLU A 1002 -1.76 5.92 30.06
N LYS A 1003 -1.18 5.43 31.16
CA LYS A 1003 -1.07 6.13 32.46
C LYS A 1003 0.17 7.02 32.61
N ARG A 1004 1.17 6.81 31.76
CA ARG A 1004 2.44 7.55 31.71
C ARG A 1004 3.19 7.66 33.06
N PRO A 1005 3.49 6.53 33.76
CA PRO A 1005 4.18 6.58 35.04
C PRO A 1005 5.52 7.34 34.97
N ALA A 1006 6.30 7.16 33.90
CA ALA A 1006 7.59 7.84 33.73
C ALA A 1006 7.47 9.38 33.77
N LEU A 1007 6.44 9.95 33.13
CA LEU A 1007 6.17 11.39 33.17
C LEU A 1007 5.94 11.86 34.61
N TYR A 1008 5.00 11.23 35.31
CA TYR A 1008 4.62 11.67 36.66
C TYR A 1008 5.74 11.47 37.68
N HIS A 1009 6.58 10.44 37.53
CA HIS A 1009 7.79 10.31 38.35
C HIS A 1009 8.79 11.44 38.07
N ALA A 1010 8.98 11.83 36.81
CA ALA A 1010 9.89 12.91 36.43
C ALA A 1010 9.44 14.30 36.91
N ILE A 1011 8.12 14.52 37.06
CA ILE A 1011 7.56 15.78 37.57
C ILE A 1011 7.21 15.73 39.07
N GLY A 1012 7.82 14.83 39.85
CA GLY A 1012 7.69 14.77 41.31
C GLY A 1012 6.39 14.13 41.84
N ARG A 1013 5.48 13.68 40.95
CA ARG A 1013 4.19 13.07 41.29
C ARG A 1013 4.19 11.54 41.22
N GLY A 1014 5.37 10.91 41.29
CA GLY A 1014 5.52 9.45 41.20
C GLY A 1014 4.91 8.67 42.37
N HIS A 1015 4.77 9.32 43.55
CA HIS A 1015 4.31 8.70 44.80
C HIS A 1015 2.88 8.14 44.73
N VAL A 1016 2.08 8.57 43.75
CA VAL A 1016 0.71 8.07 43.53
C VAL A 1016 0.67 6.68 42.90
N PHE A 1017 1.77 6.20 42.30
CA PHE A 1017 1.84 4.88 41.67
C PHE A 1017 2.23 3.81 42.68
N THR A 1018 1.69 2.60 42.50
CA THR A 1018 2.07 1.43 43.33
C THR A 1018 3.44 0.87 43.00
N ARG A 1019 3.96 1.17 41.79
CA ARG A 1019 5.28 0.73 41.31
C ARG A 1019 6.15 1.93 41.00
N HIS A 1020 7.40 1.89 41.47
CA HIS A 1020 8.39 2.93 41.27
C HIS A 1020 9.63 2.39 40.55
N PRO A 1021 10.35 3.22 39.77
CA PRO A 1021 11.67 2.88 39.22
C PRO A 1021 12.70 2.64 40.32
N ASP A 1022 13.71 1.80 40.03
CA ASP A 1022 14.83 1.57 40.96
C ASP A 1022 15.55 2.88 41.30
N GLY A 1023 15.81 3.10 42.59
CA GLY A 1023 16.46 4.32 43.08
C GLY A 1023 15.55 5.56 43.20
N TRP A 1024 14.25 5.43 42.94
CA TRP A 1024 13.29 6.51 43.16
C TRP A 1024 12.99 6.71 44.66
N SER A 1025 12.88 7.97 45.10
CA SER A 1025 12.56 8.35 46.48
C SER A 1025 11.35 9.29 46.54
N SER A 1026 10.48 9.09 47.53
CA SER A 1026 9.33 9.97 47.81
C SER A 1026 9.72 11.36 48.31
N SER A 1027 11.00 11.61 48.56
CA SER A 1027 11.55 12.91 48.98
C SER A 1027 11.82 13.87 47.82
N ASN A 1028 11.55 13.48 46.57
CA ASN A 1028 11.73 14.36 45.42
C ASN A 1028 10.70 15.50 45.46
N PRO A 1029 11.13 16.77 45.44
CA PRO A 1029 10.21 17.90 45.54
C PRO A 1029 9.34 18.00 44.28
N GLU A 1030 8.07 18.35 44.46
CA GLU A 1030 7.21 18.72 43.34
C GLU A 1030 7.71 20.05 42.75
N PRO A 1031 7.87 20.13 41.42
CA PRO A 1031 8.32 21.35 40.77
C PRO A 1031 7.28 22.47 40.91
N GLU A 1032 7.70 23.74 40.85
CA GLU A 1032 6.76 24.88 40.88
C GLU A 1032 5.89 24.91 39.60
N HIS A 1033 6.49 24.54 38.47
CA HIS A 1033 5.85 24.48 37.16
C HIS A 1033 6.54 23.41 36.30
N VAL A 1034 5.88 23.02 35.20
CA VAL A 1034 6.47 22.22 34.12
C VAL A 1034 6.22 22.92 32.80
N LEU A 1035 7.00 22.62 31.76
CA LEU A 1035 6.75 23.17 30.44
C LEU A 1035 5.89 22.20 29.62
N ALA A 1036 4.97 22.73 28.82
CA ALA A 1036 4.18 21.91 27.89
C ALA A 1036 3.91 22.65 26.57
N CYS A 1037 3.66 21.88 25.51
CA CYS A 1037 3.14 22.38 24.25
C CYS A 1037 2.17 21.38 23.60
N SER A 1038 1.31 21.87 22.71
CA SER A 1038 0.43 20.99 21.91
C SER A 1038 1.25 20.21 20.88
N LEU A 1039 0.99 18.91 20.77
CA LEU A 1039 1.58 18.06 19.72
C LEU A 1039 1.10 18.47 18.33
N HIS A 1040 -0.09 19.07 18.21
CA HIS A 1040 -0.64 19.54 16.94
C HIS A 1040 -1.00 21.01 17.06
N SER A 1041 -0.24 21.87 16.37
CA SER A 1041 -0.47 23.32 16.43
C SER A 1041 0.05 24.04 15.19
N LYS A 1042 -0.53 25.21 14.91
CA LYS A 1042 -0.03 26.16 13.91
C LYS A 1042 1.34 26.74 14.34
N TYR A 1043 1.47 27.02 15.64
CA TYR A 1043 2.65 27.64 16.25
C TYR A 1043 3.23 26.74 17.33
N LEU A 1044 4.56 26.70 17.43
CA LEU A 1044 5.24 26.05 18.55
C LEU A 1044 5.15 26.95 19.78
N ALA A 1045 4.17 26.67 20.63
CA ALA A 1045 3.86 27.47 21.81
C ALA A 1045 4.22 26.70 23.08
N ILE A 1046 5.38 26.98 23.65
CA ILE A 1046 5.84 26.41 24.93
C ILE A 1046 5.26 27.23 26.07
N ALA A 1047 4.56 26.63 27.03
CA ALA A 1047 3.97 27.33 28.17
C ALA A 1047 4.31 26.65 29.50
N ALA A 1048 4.55 27.48 30.52
CA ALA A 1048 4.67 27.01 31.90
C ALA A 1048 3.28 26.67 32.45
N CYS A 1049 3.12 25.44 32.91
CA CYS A 1049 1.85 24.86 33.37
C CYS A 1049 2.01 24.33 34.80
N SER A 1050 0.89 24.22 35.51
CA SER A 1050 0.88 23.59 36.83
C SER A 1050 1.16 22.08 36.70
N PRO A 1051 2.06 21.49 37.51
CA PRO A 1051 2.31 20.05 37.52
C PRO A 1051 1.16 19.25 38.13
N GLN A 1052 0.21 19.92 38.79
CA GLN A 1052 -0.95 19.28 39.41
C GLN A 1052 -1.99 18.80 38.39
N ALA A 1053 -1.90 19.27 37.14
CA ALA A 1053 -2.77 18.80 36.07
C ALA A 1053 -2.42 17.37 35.61
N VAL A 1054 -3.43 16.66 35.12
CA VAL A 1054 -3.25 15.52 34.24
C VAL A 1054 -3.15 16.05 32.81
N PHE A 1055 -2.06 15.76 32.12
CA PHE A 1055 -1.82 16.22 30.76
C PHE A 1055 -2.42 15.25 29.75
N SER A 1056 -3.17 15.77 28.78
CA SER A 1056 -3.69 14.97 27.67
C SER A 1056 -2.56 14.44 26.78
N HIS A 1057 -2.77 13.27 26.19
CA HIS A 1057 -1.91 12.70 25.14
C HIS A 1057 -1.65 13.63 23.94
N ALA A 1058 -2.45 14.68 23.76
CA ALA A 1058 -2.24 15.70 22.74
C ALA A 1058 -1.20 16.77 23.15
N LEU A 1059 -0.54 16.61 24.31
CA LEU A 1059 0.51 17.50 24.80
C LEU A 1059 1.86 16.78 24.91
N ALA A 1060 2.93 17.52 24.57
CA ALA A 1060 4.29 17.22 25.00
C ALA A 1060 4.54 17.94 26.33
N VAL A 1061 5.11 17.24 27.31
CA VAL A 1061 5.43 17.75 28.64
C VAL A 1061 6.93 17.59 28.87
N PHE A 1062 7.60 18.67 29.26
CA PHE A 1062 9.02 18.70 29.56
C PHE A 1062 9.20 18.79 31.08
N ALA A 1063 9.90 17.81 31.65
CA ALA A 1063 10.17 17.72 33.08
C ALA A 1063 11.35 18.63 33.47
N THR A 1064 11.11 19.94 33.40
CA THR A 1064 12.08 20.99 33.74
C THR A 1064 11.36 22.17 34.39
N THR A 1065 12.03 22.80 35.36
CA THR A 1065 11.63 24.06 36.00
C THR A 1065 12.53 25.21 35.59
N ASP A 1066 13.52 24.97 34.73
CA ASP A 1066 14.52 25.96 34.37
C ASP A 1066 13.93 26.94 33.36
N TRP A 1067 13.97 28.23 33.69
CA TRP A 1067 13.55 29.30 32.80
C TRP A 1067 14.46 29.41 31.58
N ALA A 1068 15.67 28.86 31.61
CA ALA A 1068 16.52 28.76 30.43
C ALA A 1068 15.91 27.86 29.35
N ASP A 1069 15.20 26.80 29.76
CA ASP A 1069 14.55 25.87 28.84
C ASP A 1069 13.34 26.49 28.16
N ILE A 1070 12.56 27.36 28.83
CA ILE A 1070 11.48 28.07 28.11
C ILE A 1070 12.05 29.04 27.06
N GLY A 1071 13.19 29.68 27.34
CA GLY A 1071 13.88 30.55 26.39
C GLY A 1071 14.38 29.75 25.20
N LEU A 1072 15.11 28.65 25.45
CA LEU A 1072 15.66 27.79 24.41
C LEU A 1072 14.57 27.12 23.57
N LEU A 1073 13.52 26.56 24.19
CA LEU A 1073 12.44 25.90 23.45
C LEU A 1073 11.50 26.87 22.73
N SER A 1074 11.51 28.16 23.10
CA SER A 1074 10.78 29.21 22.38
C SER A 1074 11.64 29.91 21.31
N SER A 1075 12.93 29.58 21.21
CA SER A 1075 13.88 30.18 20.27
C SER A 1075 13.61 29.76 18.82
N THR A 1076 14.06 30.58 17.86
CA THR A 1076 14.07 30.19 16.44
C THR A 1076 14.92 28.94 16.20
N LEU A 1077 15.97 28.70 17.01
CA LEU A 1077 16.83 27.53 16.86
C LEU A 1077 16.04 26.23 17.05
N HIS A 1078 15.23 26.18 18.11
CA HIS A 1078 14.38 25.01 18.37
C HIS A 1078 13.21 24.93 17.40
N GLU A 1079 12.62 26.05 16.99
CA GLU A 1079 11.55 26.04 15.99
C GLU A 1079 12.03 25.51 14.63
N VAL A 1080 13.20 25.94 14.16
CA VAL A 1080 13.79 25.46 12.90
C VAL A 1080 14.11 23.96 12.98
N TRP A 1081 14.68 23.51 14.11
CA TRP A 1081 14.93 22.09 14.35
C TRP A 1081 13.64 21.27 14.35
N ALA A 1082 12.61 21.76 15.06
CA ALA A 1082 11.31 21.12 15.14
C ALA A 1082 10.66 21.00 13.75
N ARG A 1083 10.63 22.08 12.96
CA ARG A 1083 10.01 22.11 11.64
C ARG A 1083 10.73 21.23 10.61
N LYS A 1084 12.07 21.13 10.66
CA LYS A 1084 12.82 20.26 9.74
C LYS A 1084 12.60 18.78 10.06
N ASN A 1085 12.54 18.42 11.34
CA ASN A 1085 12.57 17.03 11.78
C ASN A 1085 11.19 16.43 12.10
N SER A 1086 10.14 17.25 12.14
CA SER A 1086 8.76 16.78 12.31
C SER A 1086 8.10 16.39 10.99
N SER A 1087 7.16 15.44 11.05
CA SER A 1087 6.11 15.31 10.03
C SER A 1087 5.07 16.45 10.13
N SER A 1088 4.31 16.71 9.06
CA SER A 1088 3.18 17.65 9.10
C SER A 1088 1.83 16.91 9.13
N LEU A 1089 0.82 17.55 9.70
CA LEU A 1089 -0.59 17.19 9.48
C LEU A 1089 -1.23 18.32 8.69
N GLU A 1090 -1.47 18.10 7.40
CA GLU A 1090 -1.75 19.18 6.43
C GLU A 1090 -0.57 20.17 6.42
N SER A 1091 -0.78 21.39 6.91
CA SER A 1091 0.24 22.44 7.07
C SER A 1091 0.65 22.70 8.53
N ARG A 1092 0.09 21.96 9.50
CA ARG A 1092 0.33 22.17 10.95
C ARG A 1092 1.53 21.36 11.42
N LEU A 1093 2.27 21.93 12.38
CA LEU A 1093 3.41 21.27 13.03
C LEU A 1093 2.90 20.09 13.87
N ARG A 1094 3.51 18.91 13.68
CA ARG A 1094 3.33 17.77 14.57
C ARG A 1094 4.56 17.61 15.47
N TYR A 1095 4.48 18.12 16.68
CA TYR A 1095 5.57 18.03 17.64
C TYR A 1095 5.61 16.63 18.26
N LEU A 1096 6.64 15.83 17.98
CA LEU A 1096 6.87 14.52 18.62
C LEU A 1096 8.13 14.59 19.50
N PRO A 1097 8.02 14.42 20.83
CA PRO A 1097 9.17 14.52 21.73
C PRO A 1097 10.36 13.64 21.33
N SER A 1098 10.11 12.42 20.87
CA SER A 1098 11.13 11.46 20.45
C SER A 1098 11.89 11.85 19.19
N GLU A 1099 11.26 12.62 18.29
CA GLU A 1099 11.87 13.04 17.02
C GLU A 1099 12.53 14.41 17.12
N ILE A 1100 12.02 15.26 18.02
CA ILE A 1100 12.42 16.67 18.11
C ILE A 1100 13.25 16.92 19.35
N PHE A 1101 12.67 16.75 20.55
CA PHE A 1101 13.34 17.11 21.79
C PHE A 1101 14.47 16.13 22.12
N GLU A 1102 14.23 14.83 21.99
CA GLU A 1102 15.23 13.81 22.30
C GLU A 1102 16.44 13.88 21.36
N THR A 1103 16.24 14.35 20.12
CA THR A 1103 17.31 14.55 19.13
C THR A 1103 17.95 15.94 19.21
N PHE A 1104 17.33 16.92 19.86
CA PHE A 1104 17.81 18.30 19.87
C PHE A 1104 19.13 18.44 20.65
N PRO A 1105 20.23 18.85 20.02
CA PRO A 1105 21.50 19.01 20.71
C PRO A 1105 21.49 20.32 21.51
N ARG A 1106 21.28 20.26 22.84
CA ARG A 1106 21.21 21.43 23.75
C ARG A 1106 22.57 22.15 23.97
N PRO A 1107 22.66 23.45 24.24
CA PRO A 1107 23.95 24.10 24.46
C PRO A 1107 24.63 23.63 25.75
N GLU A 1108 25.97 23.64 25.78
CA GLU A 1108 26.78 23.36 26.98
C GLU A 1108 27.34 24.64 27.63
N GLY A 1109 27.20 25.80 26.99
CA GLY A 1109 27.65 27.09 27.50
C GLY A 1109 26.77 27.66 28.62
N GLU A 1110 27.13 28.86 29.09
CA GLU A 1110 26.40 29.54 30.17
C GLU A 1110 24.98 29.94 29.73
N MET A 1111 23.96 29.46 30.44
CA MET A 1111 22.54 29.73 30.13
C MET A 1111 21.86 30.75 31.06
N SER A 1112 22.64 31.45 31.91
CA SER A 1112 22.11 32.39 32.91
C SER A 1112 21.29 33.53 32.27
N GLN A 1113 21.76 34.08 31.15
CA GLN A 1113 21.06 35.11 30.39
C GLN A 1113 19.75 34.59 29.75
N LEU A 1114 19.76 33.36 29.23
CA LEU A 1114 18.56 32.70 28.71
C LEU A 1114 17.50 32.51 29.79
N ALA A 1115 17.89 32.19 31.01
CA ALA A 1115 16.95 32.05 32.12
C ALA A 1115 16.22 33.37 32.44
N VAL A 1116 16.96 34.48 32.47
CA VAL A 1116 16.39 35.81 32.72
C VAL A 1116 15.42 36.21 31.59
N LEU A 1117 15.85 36.06 30.34
CA LEU A 1117 15.05 36.43 29.17
C LEU A 1117 13.83 35.53 28.99
N GLY A 1118 13.99 34.22 29.19
CA GLY A 1118 12.90 33.24 29.11
C GLY A 1118 11.81 33.49 30.15
N ARG A 1119 12.20 33.81 31.39
CA ARG A 1119 11.25 34.21 32.45
C ARG A 1119 10.50 35.49 32.07
N ALA A 1120 11.22 36.52 31.63
CA ALA A 1120 10.61 37.79 31.22
C ALA A 1120 9.61 37.59 30.06
N PHE A 1121 10.01 36.86 29.02
CA PHE A 1121 9.15 36.51 27.89
C PHE A 1121 7.88 35.77 28.33
N SER A 1122 8.02 34.77 29.21
CA SER A 1122 6.87 34.01 29.70
C SER A 1122 5.87 34.88 30.45
N VAL A 1123 6.35 35.79 31.31
CA VAL A 1123 5.51 36.71 32.09
C VAL A 1123 4.84 37.76 31.19
N GLU A 1124 5.59 38.38 30.29
CA GLU A 1124 5.07 39.38 29.34
C GLU A 1124 3.98 38.77 28.44
N ARG A 1125 4.22 37.56 27.91
CA ARG A 1125 3.25 36.82 27.11
C ARG A 1125 2.00 36.46 27.89
N ALA A 1126 2.15 35.96 29.13
CA ALA A 1126 1.01 35.63 29.98
C ALA A 1126 0.13 36.85 30.28
N ASN A 1127 0.75 37.99 30.61
CA ASN A 1127 0.04 39.25 30.84
C ASN A 1127 -0.70 39.74 29.59
N TRP A 1128 -0.10 39.58 28.41
CA TRP A 1128 -0.77 39.93 27.15
C TRP A 1128 -1.99 39.04 26.90
N CYS A 1129 -1.85 37.72 27.11
CA CYS A 1129 -2.92 36.74 26.91
C CYS A 1129 -4.14 37.02 27.82
N LEU A 1130 -3.91 37.37 29.08
CA LEU A 1130 -4.98 37.70 30.03
C LEU A 1130 -5.96 38.76 29.51
N SER A 1131 -5.48 39.72 28.70
CA SER A 1131 -6.27 40.83 28.19
C SER A 1131 -6.77 40.63 26.76
N ASN A 1132 -6.22 39.68 25.99
CA ASN A 1132 -6.42 39.60 24.54
C ASN A 1132 -6.78 38.20 24.00
N GLY A 1133 -6.73 37.14 24.80
CA GLY A 1133 -7.05 35.75 24.39
C GLY A 1133 -5.92 34.74 24.67
N GLY A 1134 -6.03 33.53 24.13
CA GLY A 1134 -5.03 32.48 24.31
C GLY A 1134 -3.73 32.64 23.49
N LEU A 1135 -2.84 31.66 23.60
CA LEU A 1135 -1.57 31.59 22.86
C LEU A 1135 -1.76 31.68 21.35
N THR A 1136 -2.79 31.07 20.76
CA THR A 1136 -3.03 31.18 19.31
C THR A 1136 -3.27 32.62 18.88
N THR A 1137 -4.08 33.36 19.63
CA THR A 1137 -4.32 34.80 19.37
C THR A 1137 -3.04 35.61 19.54
N PHE A 1138 -2.23 35.29 20.56
CA PHE A 1138 -0.94 35.92 20.78
C PHE A 1138 0.03 35.70 19.62
N TYR A 1139 0.24 34.45 19.16
CA TYR A 1139 1.18 34.18 18.08
C TYR A 1139 0.69 34.73 16.73
N ASN A 1140 -0.62 34.75 16.47
CA ASN A 1140 -1.17 35.47 15.31
C ASN A 1140 -0.78 36.96 15.36
N ALA A 1141 -0.94 37.63 16.51
CA ALA A 1141 -0.53 39.03 16.68
C ALA A 1141 1.00 39.21 16.60
N LEU A 1142 1.78 38.28 17.16
CA LEU A 1142 3.24 38.30 17.13
C LEU A 1142 3.76 38.27 15.70
N HIS A 1143 3.15 37.48 14.81
CA HIS A 1143 3.58 37.35 13.42
C HIS A 1143 2.88 38.29 12.43
N ASP A 1144 1.95 39.15 12.88
CA ASP A 1144 1.28 40.15 12.04
C ASP A 1144 2.11 41.45 11.90
N PRO A 1145 2.64 41.78 10.70
CA PRO A 1145 3.40 43.01 10.47
C PRO A 1145 2.61 44.31 10.76
N GLY A 1146 1.28 44.27 10.64
CA GLY A 1146 0.40 45.41 10.87
C GLY A 1146 0.20 45.75 12.36
N ARG A 1147 0.46 44.80 13.26
CA ARG A 1147 0.36 44.99 14.72
C ARG A 1147 1.61 45.69 15.26
N GLN A 1148 1.54 47.02 15.42
CA GLN A 1148 2.64 47.86 15.93
C GLN A 1148 2.43 48.35 17.37
N GLU A 1149 1.53 47.70 18.11
CA GLU A 1149 1.24 47.99 19.50
C GLU A 1149 2.50 47.82 20.38
N ASN A 1150 2.75 48.75 21.31
CA ASN A 1150 3.94 48.73 22.17
C ASN A 1150 4.20 47.39 22.90
N PRO A 1151 3.18 46.68 23.45
CA PRO A 1151 3.42 45.40 24.11
C PRO A 1151 3.93 44.30 23.17
N VAL A 1152 3.37 44.19 21.94
CA VAL A 1152 3.78 43.16 20.97
C VAL A 1152 5.18 43.45 20.43
N LYS A 1153 5.50 44.74 20.21
CA LYS A 1153 6.84 45.16 19.76
C LYS A 1153 7.93 44.86 20.80
N ALA A 1154 7.65 45.09 22.08
CA ALA A 1154 8.57 44.75 23.17
C ALA A 1154 8.83 43.23 23.22
N ILE A 1155 7.79 42.41 23.09
CA ILE A 1155 7.91 40.94 23.10
C ILE A 1155 8.67 40.42 21.87
N ARG A 1156 8.52 41.07 20.69
CA ARG A 1156 9.35 40.76 19.50
C ARG A 1156 10.83 41.05 19.73
N ALA A 1157 11.16 42.19 20.34
CA ALA A 1157 12.53 42.52 20.70
C ALA A 1157 13.10 41.50 21.70
N ARG A 1158 12.29 41.08 22.68
CA ARG A 1158 12.66 40.03 23.63
C ARG A 1158 12.98 38.69 22.95
N LEU A 1159 12.18 38.30 21.95
CA LEU A 1159 12.44 37.06 21.20
C LEU A 1159 13.76 37.13 20.44
N ALA A 1160 14.09 38.29 19.86
CA ALA A 1160 15.39 38.50 19.21
C ALA A 1160 16.55 38.45 20.22
N GLU A 1161 16.38 38.98 21.43
CA GLU A 1161 17.37 38.85 22.51
C GLU A 1161 17.55 37.39 22.94
N ILE A 1162 16.47 36.60 23.02
CA ILE A 1162 16.50 35.16 23.32
C ILE A 1162 17.32 34.42 22.26
N ASP A 1163 17.10 34.70 20.97
CA ASP A 1163 17.82 34.02 19.89
C ASP A 1163 19.31 34.37 19.88
N CYS A 1164 19.67 35.64 20.14
CA CYS A 1164 21.07 36.03 20.35
C CYS A 1164 21.71 35.32 21.55
N ALA A 1165 21.00 35.24 22.68
CA ALA A 1165 21.49 34.55 23.88
C ALA A 1165 21.60 33.03 23.65
N ALA A 1166 20.69 32.44 22.88
CA ALA A 1166 20.76 31.03 22.49
C ALA A 1166 21.99 30.76 21.62
N LEU A 1167 22.24 31.58 20.59
CA LEU A 1167 23.44 31.48 19.76
C LEU A 1167 24.72 31.60 20.59
N ALA A 1168 24.77 32.55 21.53
CA ALA A 1168 25.90 32.71 22.44
C ALA A 1168 26.12 31.48 23.34
N ALA A 1169 25.06 30.84 23.83
CA ALA A 1169 25.16 29.62 24.64
C ALA A 1169 25.73 28.42 23.85
N TYR A 1170 25.57 28.41 22.51
CA TYR A 1170 26.23 27.46 21.60
C TYR A 1170 27.66 27.89 21.20
N GLY A 1171 28.10 29.08 21.59
CA GLY A 1171 29.38 29.67 21.15
C GLY A 1171 29.35 30.22 19.72
N TRP A 1172 28.16 30.45 19.14
CA TRP A 1172 27.97 30.93 17.76
C TRP A 1172 27.75 32.44 17.71
N THR A 1173 28.66 33.21 18.33
CA THR A 1173 28.60 34.68 18.35
C THR A 1173 28.93 35.32 17.00
N ASP A 1174 29.40 34.52 16.04
CA ASP A 1174 29.67 34.91 14.66
C ASP A 1174 28.41 35.02 13.80
N LEU A 1175 27.30 34.43 14.24
CA LEU A 1175 26.04 34.41 13.49
C LEU A 1175 25.11 35.53 13.96
N ASN A 1176 24.69 36.39 13.04
CA ASN A 1176 23.65 37.39 13.29
C ASN A 1176 22.28 36.84 12.85
N PRO A 1177 21.28 36.73 13.74
CA PRO A 1177 19.97 36.21 13.37
C PRO A 1177 19.15 37.14 12.47
N GLU A 1178 19.48 38.44 12.38
CA GLU A 1178 18.77 39.42 11.52
C GLU A 1178 17.24 39.35 11.67
N HIS A 1179 16.76 39.42 12.91
CA HIS A 1179 15.34 39.27 13.22
C HIS A 1179 14.45 40.29 12.49
N GLY A 1180 13.39 39.77 11.88
CA GLY A 1180 12.41 40.57 11.17
C GLY A 1180 11.24 39.73 10.67
N PHE A 1181 10.44 40.30 9.78
CA PHE A 1181 9.39 39.56 9.09
C PHE A 1181 9.97 38.92 7.85
N HIS A 1182 10.12 37.60 7.89
CA HIS A 1182 10.70 36.82 6.80
C HIS A 1182 9.70 35.78 6.31
N GLU A 1183 9.78 35.45 5.01
CA GLU A 1183 9.07 34.28 4.50
C GLU A 1183 9.73 33.00 5.01
N VAL A 1184 8.90 32.00 5.33
CA VAL A 1184 9.30 30.66 5.73
C VAL A 1184 8.77 29.70 4.68
N ALA A 1185 9.64 29.26 3.77
CA ALA A 1185 9.26 28.47 2.59
C ALA A 1185 8.54 27.15 2.91
N SER A 1186 8.72 26.60 4.11
CA SER A 1186 8.03 25.39 4.57
C SER A 1186 6.56 25.60 4.96
N LEU A 1187 6.04 26.83 4.89
CA LEU A 1187 4.64 27.18 5.20
C LEU A 1187 3.82 27.50 3.95
N PRO A 1188 2.48 27.31 3.98
CA PRO A 1188 1.60 27.64 2.86
C PRO A 1188 1.73 29.10 2.40
N ALA A 1189 1.60 29.33 1.09
CA ALA A 1189 1.84 30.63 0.47
C ALA A 1189 1.00 31.78 1.05
N ASN A 1190 -0.20 31.48 1.56
CA ASN A 1190 -1.12 32.43 2.19
C ASN A 1190 -0.81 32.73 3.67
N ASP A 1191 0.16 32.05 4.30
CA ASP A 1191 0.48 32.20 5.73
C ASP A 1191 1.98 31.93 6.04
N ARG A 1192 2.87 32.28 5.12
CA ARG A 1192 4.32 32.00 5.23
C ARG A 1192 5.18 33.11 5.85
N VAL A 1193 4.62 34.29 6.12
CA VAL A 1193 5.36 35.38 6.75
C VAL A 1193 5.36 35.19 8.27
N ARG A 1194 6.54 35.22 8.88
CA ARG A 1194 6.73 35.10 10.34
C ARG A 1194 7.74 36.12 10.83
N PHE A 1195 7.50 36.70 12.01
CA PHE A 1195 8.57 37.33 12.79
C PHE A 1195 9.54 36.26 13.31
N THR A 1196 10.74 36.16 12.72
CA THR A 1196 11.75 35.12 13.00
C THR A 1196 13.15 35.59 12.52
N ALA A 1197 14.19 34.75 12.61
CA ALA A 1197 15.52 35.02 12.05
C ALA A 1197 15.51 34.98 10.51
N SER A 1198 16.49 35.58 9.83
CA SER A 1198 16.60 35.55 8.36
C SER A 1198 16.78 34.14 7.82
N GLU A 1199 16.42 33.92 6.55
CA GLU A 1199 16.52 32.59 5.91
C GLU A 1199 17.95 32.04 5.94
N THR A 1200 18.94 32.89 5.66
CA THR A 1200 20.36 32.57 5.73
C THR A 1200 20.77 32.10 7.13
N ALA A 1201 20.35 32.83 8.17
CA ALA A 1201 20.61 32.45 9.56
C ALA A 1201 19.94 31.12 9.94
N ARG A 1202 18.68 30.89 9.53
CA ARG A 1202 17.96 29.63 9.82
C ARG A 1202 18.62 28.41 9.18
N LEU A 1203 19.06 28.52 7.93
CA LEU A 1203 19.77 27.43 7.23
C LEU A 1203 21.10 27.10 7.92
N GLU A 1204 21.86 28.12 8.31
CA GLU A 1204 23.14 27.90 9.00
C GLU A 1204 22.95 27.34 10.41
N ILE A 1205 21.95 27.81 11.16
CA ILE A 1205 21.55 27.22 12.45
C ILE A 1205 21.24 25.73 12.29
N LEU A 1206 20.42 25.37 11.31
CA LEU A 1206 20.02 23.98 11.08
C LEU A 1206 21.23 23.10 10.72
N ARG A 1207 22.14 23.61 9.89
CA ARG A 1207 23.38 22.93 9.51
C ARG A 1207 24.25 22.65 10.74
N ARG A 1208 24.48 23.66 11.59
CA ARG A 1208 25.30 23.53 12.81
C ARG A 1208 24.66 22.60 13.84
N LEU A 1209 23.34 22.69 14.05
CA LEU A 1209 22.61 21.77 14.95
C LEU A 1209 22.70 20.32 14.43
N SER A 1210 22.55 20.09 13.13
CA SER A 1210 22.64 18.75 12.54
C SER A 1210 24.03 18.15 12.73
N ALA A 1211 25.08 18.95 12.51
CA ALA A 1211 26.46 18.54 12.77
C ALA A 1211 26.70 18.24 14.26
N LEU A 1212 26.18 19.07 15.17
CA LEU A 1212 26.34 18.90 16.61
C LEU A 1212 25.61 17.66 17.12
N ASN A 1213 24.41 17.36 16.61
CA ASN A 1213 23.71 16.11 16.93
C ASN A 1213 24.53 14.88 16.50
N ARG A 1214 25.07 14.89 15.27
CA ARG A 1214 25.91 13.80 14.77
C ARG A 1214 27.15 13.59 15.63
N GLN A 1215 27.84 14.68 15.97
CA GLN A 1215 29.03 14.66 16.82
C GLN A 1215 28.72 14.04 18.19
N ARG A 1216 27.71 14.55 18.89
CA ARG A 1216 27.37 14.09 20.24
C ARG A 1216 26.89 12.65 20.30
N TYR A 1217 26.11 12.23 19.30
CA TYR A 1217 25.70 10.84 19.22
C TYR A 1217 26.91 9.90 19.06
N GLN A 1218 27.90 10.31 18.27
CA GLN A 1218 29.14 9.56 18.10
C GLN A 1218 29.95 9.52 19.41
N GLU A 1219 30.08 10.64 20.12
CA GLU A 1219 30.73 10.72 21.43
C GLU A 1219 30.06 9.80 22.46
N GLU A 1220 28.72 9.75 22.49
CA GLU A 1220 27.96 8.86 23.37
C GLU A 1220 28.17 7.37 23.03
N LEU A 1221 28.27 7.02 21.75
CA LEU A 1221 28.57 5.66 21.30
C LEU A 1221 29.99 5.23 21.67
N ASP A 1222 30.97 6.10 21.46
CA ASP A 1222 32.38 5.82 21.77
C ASP A 1222 32.61 5.72 23.29
N ALA A 1223 31.92 6.55 24.07
CA ALA A 1223 31.88 6.45 25.53
C ALA A 1223 31.24 5.12 25.98
N ALA A 1224 30.13 4.69 25.34
CA ALA A 1224 29.50 3.40 25.64
C ALA A 1224 30.43 2.22 25.37
N ARG A 1225 31.07 2.19 24.20
CA ARG A 1225 32.04 1.15 23.80
C ARG A 1225 33.25 1.11 24.74
N SER A 1226 33.71 2.29 25.18
CA SER A 1226 34.81 2.40 26.13
C SER A 1226 34.41 1.90 27.53
N LEU A 1227 33.17 2.16 27.96
CA LEU A 1227 32.64 1.62 29.22
C LEU A 1227 32.48 0.09 29.17
N GLU A 1228 31.99 -0.45 28.06
CA GLU A 1228 31.88 -1.90 27.81
C GLU A 1228 33.27 -2.56 27.77
N ALA A 1229 34.24 -1.94 27.10
CA ALA A 1229 35.63 -2.41 27.08
C ALA A 1229 36.26 -2.39 28.48
N ALA A 1230 36.04 -1.33 29.27
CA ALA A 1230 36.53 -1.22 30.65
C ALA A 1230 35.85 -2.23 31.60
N GLN A 1231 34.56 -2.53 31.39
CA GLN A 1231 33.85 -3.59 32.12
C GLN A 1231 34.34 -4.99 31.73
N ALA A 1232 34.61 -5.22 30.45
CA ALA A 1232 35.21 -6.46 29.96
C ALA A 1232 36.63 -6.68 30.52
N GLU A 1233 37.46 -5.64 30.62
CA GLU A 1233 38.77 -5.70 31.28
C GLU A 1233 38.64 -5.99 32.78
N ARG A 1234 37.68 -5.39 33.49
CA ARG A 1234 37.43 -5.68 34.92
C ARG A 1234 36.95 -7.10 35.19
N LEU A 1235 36.34 -7.76 34.21
CA LEU A 1235 35.85 -9.14 34.30
C LEU A 1235 36.89 -10.19 33.86
N THR A 1236 38.08 -9.78 33.41
CA THR A 1236 39.18 -10.73 33.14
C THR A 1236 39.84 -11.22 34.45
N PRO A 1237 39.88 -12.54 34.73
CA PRO A 1237 40.47 -13.03 35.97
C PRO A 1237 42.00 -12.93 35.90
N ARG A 1238 42.61 -12.21 36.86
CA ARG A 1238 44.07 -12.16 37.03
C ARG A 1238 44.62 -13.58 37.28
N LYS A 1239 45.51 -14.04 36.39
CA LYS A 1239 46.27 -15.30 36.52
C LYS A 1239 46.97 -15.38 37.88
N ARG A 1240 46.59 -16.35 38.72
CA ARG A 1240 47.46 -16.87 39.78
C ARG A 1240 48.27 -18.04 39.22
N ALA A 1241 49.60 -17.96 39.37
CA ALA A 1241 50.53 -19.05 39.08
C ALA A 1241 50.25 -20.26 39.99
N GLY A 1242 50.44 -21.47 39.46
CA GLY A 1242 49.75 -22.69 39.91
C GLY A 1242 50.58 -23.71 40.71
N ARG A 1243 49.95 -24.88 40.97
CA ARG A 1243 50.54 -26.24 41.12
C ARG A 1243 49.43 -27.31 41.34
N PRO A 1244 49.71 -28.64 41.29
CA PRO A 1244 49.09 -29.55 40.31
C PRO A 1244 48.27 -30.72 40.90
N ALA A 1245 47.67 -31.51 39.99
CA ALA A 1245 46.63 -32.52 40.18
C ALA A 1245 47.02 -33.88 40.80
N ALA A 1246 46.02 -34.59 41.38
CA ALA A 1246 45.96 -36.07 41.44
C ALA A 1246 44.51 -36.60 41.61
N LYS A 1247 44.26 -37.84 41.12
CA LYS A 1247 42.96 -38.55 40.96
C LYS A 1247 42.73 -39.67 41.99
N LYS A 1248 41.45 -39.84 42.41
CA LYS A 1248 40.63 -41.06 42.73
C LYS A 1248 40.73 -41.86 44.06
N ALA A 1249 39.56 -41.96 44.73
CA ALA A 1249 38.82 -43.15 45.26
C ALA A 1249 38.68 -43.45 46.80
N ALA A 1250 37.44 -43.25 47.30
CA ALA A 1250 36.55 -43.97 48.26
C ALA A 1250 36.92 -44.51 49.69
N ALA A 1251 36.18 -43.97 50.69
CA ALA A 1251 35.60 -44.48 51.97
C ALA A 1251 36.46 -44.80 53.23
N PRO A 1252 35.92 -44.74 54.48
CA PRO A 1252 35.10 -43.69 55.15
C PRO A 1252 35.56 -43.31 56.61
N SER A 1253 35.01 -42.18 57.12
CA SER A 1253 35.07 -41.59 58.50
C SER A 1253 36.40 -41.07 59.12
N MET A 1254 36.59 -39.74 59.18
CA MET A 1254 36.54 -38.84 60.36
C MET A 1254 37.23 -37.48 60.06
N GLN A 1255 36.68 -36.40 60.64
CA GLN A 1255 37.13 -34.98 60.68
C GLN A 1255 38.62 -34.77 61.06
N PRO A 1256 39.24 -33.55 61.09
CA PRO A 1256 38.76 -32.18 60.77
C PRO A 1256 39.74 -31.29 59.94
N GLN A 1257 39.25 -30.10 59.60
CA GLN A 1257 39.96 -28.80 59.52
C GLN A 1257 41.12 -28.53 58.54
N LEU A 1258 41.10 -27.25 58.13
CA LEU A 1258 42.15 -26.41 57.55
C LEU A 1258 42.31 -26.44 56.02
N PHE A 1259 41.47 -25.58 55.44
CA PHE A 1259 41.67 -24.66 54.31
C PHE A 1259 42.54 -25.09 53.12
N GLU A 1260 41.89 -25.14 51.95
CA GLU A 1260 41.97 -24.01 51.02
C GLU A 1260 40.67 -23.20 51.03
#